data_AF-A0A6N8J5K0-F1
#
_entry.id   AF-A0A6N8J5K0-F1
#
_cell.length_a   1.000
_cell.length_b   1.000
_cell.length_c   1.000
_cell.angle_alpha   90.00
_cell.angle_beta   90.00
_cell.angle_gamma   90.00
#
_symmetry.space_group_name_H-M   'P 1'
#
loop_
_entity.id
_entity.type
_entity.pdbx_description
1 polymer ?
#
loop_
_entity_poly.entity_id
_entity_poly.type
_entity_poly.pdbx_seq_one_letter_code
_entity_poly.pdbx_strand_id
1 'polypeptide(L)'
;MNLQLLQLIIWPKNKQFPPRNVEFKPGMLNVITGASRTGKSAIIPIIDYCFASSDCYIPIDTIRDHSSWYGIVFQTYQEQVLLARRVPVGNHVSNDFYLLRSEHISVPIEITEKNETSDGIKNYLNTISGVPYFSLEGDDEKKGFTARLAFRDLMALVFQTQDIVANQNILFYKTHAHEHRERLRNWFPYILGAENIETLKARQRILVVEKRLHQLRREYDRTKSISSAWRANMEGHLIIAKEYGLLRDDIIKDTDPELLLGIAKNVLQLIPEHSLTEFKDINSANSNIAELENQERSISFQIGVIKKRLSDVKRLSSGLTDYENSVRRRVDRLQISKWLEEVSTRSQGCPACGNNDHPNSREEFKKISSVFSKIEQESKTLAEVPTSFSREEQRLNDELEILLENKKDFQRRFDIIMQSNSEVRDEFQRRKNMYLFLGHMKASMETFESLADGGELQLEITKLEEEYKTLLGIVDQKNVAAKIEVATTRISQGMLNHLKTLDVESKYKEAAPRFDTKDLNISVLSNDNHWHYLGQVGSASNWVSFHLALMCSLQEYFLSQKASCVPSFVIFDQPSQVYFPKLKRAEIRETDPQFLGEDVEAVKGMFKTIADSIKGKEGQWQGLILDHADDTIYGEIDGVYEVEIWRDGLKLIPEQWYNV
;
A
#
# COMPACT_ATOMS: atom_id res chain seq x y z
N MET A 1 15.97 -15.66 -10.56
CA MET A 1 16.17 -16.27 -9.24
C MET A 1 16.34 -17.75 -9.52
N ASN A 2 17.50 -18.35 -9.23
CA ASN A 2 17.69 -19.77 -9.53
C ASN A 2 16.90 -20.58 -8.49
N LEU A 3 15.68 -20.95 -8.85
CA LEU A 3 14.85 -21.87 -8.11
C LEU A 3 14.38 -22.95 -9.09
N GLN A 4 14.80 -24.17 -8.83
CA GLN A 4 14.42 -25.37 -9.60
C GLN A 4 13.82 -26.40 -8.65
N LEU A 5 12.70 -27.01 -9.04
CA LEU A 5 12.04 -28.06 -8.28
C LEU A 5 12.83 -29.37 -8.41
N LEU A 6 13.08 -30.02 -7.28
CA LEU A 6 13.72 -31.32 -7.17
C LEU A 6 12.70 -32.44 -6.98
N GLN A 7 11.69 -32.23 -6.14
CA GLN A 7 10.72 -33.28 -5.81
C GLN A 7 9.34 -32.69 -5.50
N LEU A 8 8.29 -33.42 -5.83
CA LEU A 8 6.94 -33.26 -5.27
C LEU A 8 6.66 -34.44 -4.36
N ILE A 9 6.17 -34.17 -3.16
CA ILE A 9 5.96 -35.17 -2.12
C ILE A 9 4.52 -35.09 -1.61
N ILE A 10 3.90 -36.25 -1.42
CA ILE A 10 2.60 -36.38 -0.77
C ILE A 10 2.75 -37.35 0.41
N TRP A 11 2.40 -36.89 1.61
CA TRP A 11 2.33 -37.78 2.76
C TRP A 11 0.93 -38.40 2.85
N PRO A 12 0.81 -39.72 3.05
CA PRO A 12 -0.48 -40.37 3.20
C PRO A 12 -1.13 -40.00 4.54
N LYS A 13 -2.45 -40.13 4.59
CA LYS A 13 -3.23 -40.07 5.83
C LYS A 13 -3.11 -41.36 6.64
N ASN A 14 -3.03 -42.50 5.96
CA ASN A 14 -2.73 -43.78 6.59
C ASN A 14 -1.20 -43.94 6.75
N LYS A 15 -0.74 -43.89 8.00
CA LYS A 15 0.69 -43.97 8.37
C LYS A 15 1.36 -45.32 8.06
N GLN A 16 0.60 -46.33 7.65
CA GLN A 16 1.14 -47.62 7.21
C GLN A 16 1.85 -47.52 5.85
N PHE A 17 1.54 -46.50 5.06
CA PHE A 17 2.16 -46.28 3.76
C PHE A 17 3.27 -45.22 3.83
N PRO A 18 4.36 -45.37 3.06
CA PRO A 18 5.39 -44.34 2.96
C PRO A 18 4.89 -43.14 2.13
N PRO A 19 5.56 -41.98 2.23
CA PRO A 19 5.32 -40.83 1.36
C PRO A 19 5.49 -41.18 -0.12
N ARG A 20 4.67 -40.57 -0.97
CA ARG A 20 4.78 -40.67 -2.42
C ARG A 20 5.64 -39.52 -2.94
N ASN A 21 6.79 -39.85 -3.51
CA ASN A 21 7.74 -38.89 -4.07
C ASN A 21 7.71 -38.95 -5.60
N VAL A 22 7.72 -37.81 -6.26
CA VAL A 22 7.89 -37.64 -7.70
C VAL A 22 9.16 -36.81 -7.90
N GLU A 23 10.19 -37.40 -8.48
CA GLU A 23 11.54 -36.81 -8.57
C GLU A 23 11.78 -36.14 -9.93
N PHE A 24 12.15 -34.86 -9.89
CA PHE A 24 12.48 -34.05 -11.05
C PHE A 24 13.99 -33.91 -11.18
N LYS A 25 14.46 -33.84 -12.43
CA LYS A 25 15.85 -33.57 -12.77
C LYS A 25 16.04 -32.09 -13.12
N PRO A 26 16.82 -31.34 -12.33
CA PRO A 26 17.11 -29.94 -12.62
C PRO A 26 17.78 -29.73 -13.97
N GLY A 27 17.51 -28.58 -14.59
CA GLY A 27 18.11 -28.21 -15.87
C GLY A 27 17.71 -29.08 -17.05
N MET A 28 16.61 -29.83 -16.94
CA MET A 28 16.07 -30.67 -18.03
C MET A 28 14.57 -30.44 -18.22
N LEU A 29 14.05 -30.89 -19.36
CA LEU A 29 12.62 -30.98 -19.60
C LEU A 29 12.08 -32.26 -18.95
N ASN A 30 11.42 -32.12 -17.82
CA ASN A 30 10.82 -33.20 -17.06
C ASN A 30 9.44 -33.54 -17.61
N VAL A 31 9.20 -34.80 -17.96
CA VAL A 31 7.93 -35.23 -18.58
C VAL A 31 7.25 -36.25 -17.68
N ILE A 32 5.99 -35.98 -17.34
CA ILE A 32 5.09 -36.96 -16.70
C ILE A 32 3.97 -37.26 -17.68
N THR A 33 3.89 -38.50 -18.13
CA THR A 33 2.86 -38.95 -19.07
C THR A 33 1.81 -39.78 -18.34
N GLY A 34 0.62 -39.98 -18.92
CA GLY A 34 -0.28 -41.00 -18.40
C GLY A 34 -1.72 -40.92 -18.88
N ALA A 35 -2.55 -41.87 -18.43
CA ALA A 35 -3.97 -41.92 -18.79
C ALA A 35 -4.79 -40.75 -18.18
N SER A 36 -6.05 -40.60 -18.61
CA SER A 36 -6.98 -39.67 -17.95
C SER A 36 -7.25 -40.08 -16.50
N ARG A 37 -7.53 -39.10 -15.63
CA ARG A 37 -7.86 -39.30 -14.19
C ARG A 37 -6.75 -39.93 -13.34
N THR A 38 -5.48 -39.72 -13.69
CA THR A 38 -4.34 -40.21 -12.90
C THR A 38 -3.77 -39.19 -11.91
N GLY A 39 -4.29 -37.96 -11.91
CA GLY A 39 -3.89 -36.88 -11.01
C GLY A 39 -2.89 -35.87 -11.59
N LYS A 40 -2.52 -35.95 -12.88
CA LYS A 40 -1.49 -35.08 -13.49
C LYS A 40 -1.76 -33.60 -13.28
N SER A 41 -2.96 -33.14 -13.64
CA SER A 41 -3.39 -31.74 -13.49
C SER A 41 -3.51 -31.28 -12.03
N ALA A 42 -3.33 -32.16 -11.03
CA ALA A 42 -3.24 -31.76 -9.62
C ALA A 42 -1.83 -31.29 -9.23
N ILE A 43 -0.79 -31.56 -10.03
CA ILE A 43 0.59 -31.14 -9.73
C ILE A 43 0.70 -29.61 -9.62
N ILE A 44 0.18 -28.85 -10.59
CA ILE A 44 0.22 -27.37 -10.52
C ILE A 44 -0.51 -26.85 -9.27
N PRO A 45 -1.78 -27.23 -8.99
CA PRO A 45 -2.46 -26.84 -7.76
C PRO A 45 -1.73 -27.22 -6.47
N ILE A 46 -1.08 -28.39 -6.42
CA ILE A 46 -0.32 -28.83 -5.25
C ILE A 46 0.91 -27.94 -5.04
N ILE A 47 1.69 -27.69 -6.09
CA ILE A 47 2.87 -26.83 -6.04
C ILE A 47 2.45 -25.40 -5.67
N ASP A 48 1.40 -24.87 -6.30
CA ASP A 48 0.85 -23.54 -5.99
C ASP A 48 0.42 -23.45 -4.52
N TYR A 49 -0.27 -24.48 -4.01
CA TYR A 49 -0.70 -24.57 -2.63
C TYR A 49 0.48 -24.58 -1.65
N CYS A 50 1.54 -25.34 -1.95
CA CYS A 50 2.78 -25.37 -1.16
C CYS A 50 3.49 -24.01 -1.16
N PHE A 51 3.48 -23.27 -2.27
CA PHE A 51 3.97 -21.89 -2.33
C PHE A 51 3.03 -20.86 -1.65
N ALA A 52 2.29 -21.26 -0.62
CA ALA A 52 1.43 -20.40 0.20
C ALA A 52 0.32 -19.65 -0.55
N SER A 53 -0.31 -20.30 -1.53
CA SER A 53 -1.54 -19.78 -2.15
C SER A 53 -2.66 -19.56 -1.14
N SER A 54 -3.38 -18.44 -1.25
CA SER A 54 -4.56 -18.18 -0.43
C SER A 54 -5.77 -19.02 -0.87
N ASP A 55 -5.73 -19.54 -2.10
CA ASP A 55 -6.75 -20.40 -2.68
C ASP A 55 -6.25 -21.86 -2.72
N CYS A 56 -7.18 -22.82 -2.74
CA CYS A 56 -6.83 -24.22 -2.95
C CYS A 56 -7.67 -24.84 -4.08
N TYR A 57 -7.01 -25.05 -5.21
CA TYR A 57 -7.59 -25.68 -6.41
C TYR A 57 -7.23 -27.17 -6.55
N ILE A 58 -6.63 -27.78 -5.53
CA ILE A 58 -6.33 -29.23 -5.55
C ILE A 58 -7.65 -30.00 -5.71
N PRO A 59 -7.79 -30.95 -6.65
CA PRO A 59 -9.04 -31.72 -6.81
C PRO A 59 -9.49 -32.39 -5.51
N ILE A 60 -10.79 -32.46 -5.27
CA ILE A 60 -11.39 -33.11 -4.08
C ILE A 60 -11.37 -34.65 -4.19
N ASP A 61 -11.94 -35.31 -3.18
CA ASP A 61 -12.06 -36.76 -3.07
C ASP A 61 -10.67 -37.44 -2.97
N THR A 62 -10.37 -38.39 -3.85
CA THR A 62 -9.16 -39.26 -3.85
C THR A 62 -7.86 -38.55 -3.43
N ILE A 63 -7.60 -37.34 -3.93
CA ILE A 63 -6.35 -36.61 -3.62
C ILE A 63 -6.37 -36.04 -2.20
N ARG A 64 -7.44 -35.35 -1.81
CA ARG A 64 -7.54 -34.71 -0.48
C ARG A 64 -7.82 -35.71 0.63
N ASP A 65 -8.61 -36.75 0.38
CA ASP A 65 -9.11 -37.67 1.41
C ASP A 65 -8.01 -38.61 1.94
N HIS A 66 -7.04 -38.95 1.08
CA HIS A 66 -5.98 -39.92 1.38
C HIS A 66 -4.62 -39.27 1.66
N SER A 67 -4.52 -37.95 1.57
CA SER A 67 -3.30 -37.20 1.87
C SER A 67 -3.38 -36.55 3.26
N SER A 68 -2.24 -36.35 3.92
CA SER A 68 -2.11 -35.58 5.17
C SER A 68 -1.36 -34.26 4.95
N TRP A 69 -0.29 -34.30 4.16
CA TRP A 69 0.52 -33.14 3.78
C TRP A 69 0.88 -33.21 2.30
N TYR A 70 1.03 -32.04 1.69
CA TYR A 70 1.67 -31.88 0.39
C TYR A 70 2.98 -31.16 0.58
N GLY A 71 4.02 -31.48 -0.19
CA GLY A 71 5.26 -30.74 -0.13
C GLY A 71 6.03 -30.73 -1.43
N ILE A 72 6.97 -29.81 -1.49
CA ILE A 72 7.88 -29.60 -2.60
C ILE A 72 9.28 -29.47 -2.05
N VAL A 73 10.25 -30.07 -2.73
CA VAL A 73 11.66 -29.80 -2.53
C VAL A 73 12.15 -28.99 -3.72
N PHE A 74 12.80 -27.87 -3.46
CA PHE A 74 13.42 -27.06 -4.50
C PHE A 74 14.84 -26.66 -4.09
N GLN A 75 15.69 -26.48 -5.07
CA GLN A 75 17.04 -25.96 -4.87
C GLN A 75 17.10 -24.48 -5.20
N THR A 76 17.91 -23.77 -4.43
CA THR A 76 18.36 -22.41 -4.71
C THR A 76 19.88 -22.40 -4.90
N TYR A 77 20.49 -21.23 -5.17
CA TYR A 77 21.95 -21.13 -5.22
C TYR A 77 22.66 -21.49 -3.91
N GLN A 78 21.97 -21.38 -2.77
CA GLN A 78 22.58 -21.50 -1.44
C GLN A 78 22.24 -22.83 -0.75
N GLU A 79 21.05 -23.35 -0.99
CA GLU A 79 20.48 -24.46 -0.20
C GLU A 79 19.35 -25.16 -0.95
N GLN A 80 19.02 -26.36 -0.50
CA GLN A 80 17.76 -27.04 -0.76
C GLN A 80 16.74 -26.70 0.33
N VAL A 81 15.47 -26.64 -0.09
CA VAL A 81 14.36 -26.25 0.77
C VAL A 81 13.20 -27.21 0.57
N LEU A 82 12.72 -27.80 1.67
CA LEU A 82 11.51 -28.59 1.73
C LEU A 82 10.44 -27.70 2.32
N LEU A 83 9.42 -27.47 1.53
CA LEU A 83 8.23 -26.72 1.92
C LEU A 83 7.04 -27.65 1.84
N ALA A 84 6.47 -28.00 2.98
CA ALA A 84 5.26 -28.79 3.07
C ALA A 84 4.13 -27.99 3.73
N ARG A 85 2.92 -28.19 3.22
CA ARG A 85 1.69 -27.57 3.70
C ARG A 85 0.64 -28.64 3.96
N ARG A 86 0.00 -28.55 5.12
CA ARG A 86 -1.04 -29.51 5.52
C ARG A 86 -2.24 -29.43 4.58
N VAL A 87 -2.86 -30.57 4.31
CA VAL A 87 -4.07 -30.67 3.48
C VAL A 87 -5.16 -29.71 3.98
N PRO A 88 -5.90 -29.04 3.08
CA PRO A 88 -6.99 -28.14 3.46
C PRO A 88 -8.14 -28.88 4.15
N VAL A 89 -8.89 -28.18 5.00
CA VAL A 89 -10.11 -28.71 5.64
C VAL A 89 -11.31 -28.11 4.92
N GLY A 90 -12.00 -28.93 4.10
CA GLY A 90 -13.07 -28.44 3.23
C GLY A 90 -12.55 -27.40 2.24
N ASN A 91 -13.10 -26.18 2.32
CA ASN A 91 -12.66 -25.03 1.52
C ASN A 91 -11.64 -24.14 2.24
N HIS A 92 -11.31 -24.44 3.50
CA HIS A 92 -10.36 -23.64 4.27
C HIS A 92 -8.94 -24.14 4.04
N VAL A 93 -8.11 -23.26 3.47
CA VAL A 93 -6.69 -23.50 3.31
C VAL A 93 -6.00 -23.59 4.67
N SER A 94 -5.02 -24.49 4.81
CA SER A 94 -4.28 -24.63 6.06
C SER A 94 -3.25 -23.51 6.23
N ASN A 95 -3.07 -23.05 7.47
CA ASN A 95 -1.95 -22.19 7.86
C ASN A 95 -0.78 -22.97 8.45
N ASP A 96 -0.88 -24.31 8.51
CA ASP A 96 0.14 -25.19 9.05
C ASP A 96 1.16 -25.54 7.96
N PHE A 97 2.40 -25.10 8.16
CA PHE A 97 3.54 -25.38 7.29
C PHE A 97 4.65 -26.12 8.02
N TYR A 98 5.39 -26.89 7.25
CA TYR A 98 6.65 -27.50 7.65
C TYR A 98 7.73 -27.05 6.68
N LEU A 99 8.76 -26.38 7.22
CA LEU A 99 9.91 -25.86 6.50
C LEU A 99 11.18 -26.56 6.99
N LEU A 100 11.94 -27.13 6.07
CA LEU A 100 13.27 -27.67 6.35
C LEU A 100 14.25 -27.12 5.31
N ARG A 101 15.42 -26.66 5.78
CA ARG A 101 16.47 -26.05 4.96
C ARG A 101 17.78 -26.76 5.24
N SER A 102 18.48 -27.16 4.19
CA SER A 102 19.75 -27.91 4.28
C SER A 102 20.49 -27.82 2.94
N GLU A 103 21.79 -28.10 2.93
CA GLU A 103 22.53 -28.30 1.67
C GLU A 103 21.94 -29.46 0.86
N HIS A 104 21.61 -30.55 1.57
CA HIS A 104 20.89 -31.70 1.02
C HIS A 104 19.73 -32.09 1.93
N ILE A 105 18.55 -32.24 1.35
CA ILE A 105 17.33 -32.57 2.10
C ILE A 105 17.07 -34.06 2.12
N SER A 106 16.94 -34.61 3.32
CA SER A 106 16.33 -35.91 3.57
C SER A 106 14.85 -35.74 3.87
N VAL A 107 13.98 -36.30 3.03
CA VAL A 107 12.52 -36.22 3.21
C VAL A 107 12.11 -37.01 4.47
N PRO A 108 11.40 -36.39 5.42
CA PRO A 108 10.91 -37.10 6.60
C PRO A 108 9.82 -38.11 6.22
N ILE A 109 9.84 -39.29 6.83
CA ILE A 109 8.83 -40.34 6.61
C ILE A 109 7.43 -39.87 7.04
N GLU A 110 7.36 -39.05 8.09
CA GLU A 110 6.13 -38.45 8.59
C GLU A 110 6.38 -37.02 9.06
N ILE A 111 5.40 -36.14 8.89
CA ILE A 111 5.36 -34.80 9.48
C ILE A 111 4.34 -34.83 10.64
N THR A 112 4.85 -34.84 11.87
CA THR A 112 4.02 -34.91 13.09
C THR A 112 3.46 -33.54 13.48
N GLU A 113 4.28 -32.49 13.38
CA GLU A 113 3.93 -31.13 13.79
C GLU A 113 4.37 -30.10 12.75
N LYS A 114 3.66 -28.97 12.72
CA LYS A 114 4.08 -27.80 11.96
C LYS A 114 5.26 -27.12 12.66
N ASN A 115 6.10 -26.43 11.90
CA ASN A 115 7.14 -25.56 12.46
C ASN A 115 7.07 -24.13 11.91
N GLU A 116 6.17 -23.85 10.96
CA GLU A 116 6.06 -22.55 10.31
C GLU A 116 4.61 -22.20 9.96
N THR A 117 4.38 -20.93 9.65
CA THR A 117 3.07 -20.38 9.30
C THR A 117 3.03 -19.85 7.87
N SER A 118 1.82 -19.64 7.34
CA SER A 118 1.62 -19.03 6.01
C SER A 118 2.37 -17.71 5.82
N ASP A 119 2.34 -16.83 6.83
CA ASP A 119 3.01 -15.52 6.77
C ASP A 119 4.54 -15.65 6.81
N GLY A 120 5.06 -16.56 7.65
CA GLY A 120 6.49 -16.88 7.69
C GLY A 120 7.00 -17.40 6.34
N ILE A 121 6.26 -18.33 5.71
CA ILE A 121 6.59 -18.83 4.36
C ILE A 121 6.52 -17.74 3.30
N LYS A 122 5.48 -16.89 3.31
CA LYS A 122 5.39 -15.77 2.36
C LYS A 122 6.57 -14.82 2.52
N ASN A 123 6.97 -14.50 3.74
CA ASN A 123 8.13 -13.66 4.01
C ASN A 123 9.42 -14.32 3.52
N TYR A 124 9.62 -15.61 3.82
CA TYR A 124 10.77 -16.38 3.33
C TYR A 124 10.85 -16.38 1.79
N LEU A 125 9.76 -16.70 1.11
CA LEU A 125 9.67 -16.72 -0.36
C LEU A 125 9.94 -15.34 -0.97
N ASN A 126 9.45 -14.26 -0.34
CA ASN A 126 9.74 -12.88 -0.75
C ASN A 126 11.23 -12.53 -0.58
N THR A 127 11.86 -12.98 0.52
CA THR A 127 13.29 -12.76 0.75
C THR A 127 14.15 -13.45 -0.30
N ILE A 128 13.91 -14.73 -0.58
CA ILE A 128 14.72 -15.47 -1.57
C ILE A 128 14.51 -14.98 -3.01
N SER A 129 13.36 -14.39 -3.32
CA SER A 129 13.08 -13.81 -4.63
C SER A 129 13.59 -12.38 -4.80
N GLY A 130 14.00 -11.71 -3.72
CA GLY A 130 14.49 -10.33 -3.79
C GLY A 130 13.44 -9.33 -4.27
N VAL A 131 12.16 -9.61 -4.02
CA VAL A 131 11.07 -8.66 -4.34
C VAL A 131 11.10 -7.46 -3.38
N PRO A 132 10.73 -6.25 -3.83
CA PRO A 132 10.73 -5.06 -2.99
C PRO A 132 9.76 -5.17 -1.80
N TYR A 133 10.19 -4.73 -0.62
CA TYR A 133 9.37 -4.77 0.60
C TYR A 133 8.34 -3.62 0.71
N PHE A 134 8.29 -2.70 -0.26
CA PHE A 134 7.43 -1.51 -0.24
C PHE A 134 6.41 -1.53 -1.39
N SER A 135 5.32 -0.78 -1.23
CA SER A 135 4.27 -0.58 -2.23
C SER A 135 4.62 0.54 -3.22
N LEU A 136 4.00 0.55 -4.39
CA LEU A 136 4.27 1.56 -5.43
C LEU A 136 3.76 2.97 -5.06
N GLU A 137 2.71 3.08 -4.24
CA GLU A 137 2.09 4.36 -3.84
C GLU A 137 2.28 4.71 -2.34
N GLY A 138 3.05 3.92 -1.57
CA GLY A 138 3.27 4.10 -0.13
C GLY A 138 2.32 3.32 0.79
N ASP A 139 2.55 3.42 2.11
CA ASP A 139 1.87 2.61 3.16
C ASP A 139 0.40 3.00 3.41
N ASP A 140 -0.21 3.83 2.55
CA ASP A 140 -1.66 4.02 2.58
C ASP A 140 -2.33 2.71 2.09
N GLU A 141 -2.68 1.84 3.04
CA GLU A 141 -3.17 0.45 2.92
C GLU A 141 -4.42 0.20 2.03
N LYS A 142 -4.83 1.12 1.15
CA LYS A 142 -6.16 1.10 0.52
C LYS A 142 -6.23 0.85 -0.99
N LYS A 143 -5.18 0.39 -1.67
CA LYS A 143 -5.30 0.03 -3.10
C LYS A 143 -4.63 -1.29 -3.45
N GLY A 144 -5.44 -2.33 -3.68
CA GLY A 144 -4.97 -3.70 -3.99
C GLY A 144 -4.08 -3.83 -5.24
N PHE A 145 -4.13 -2.87 -6.17
CA PHE A 145 -3.32 -2.89 -7.41
C PHE A 145 -1.92 -2.26 -7.25
N THR A 146 -1.70 -1.43 -6.23
CA THR A 146 -0.41 -0.77 -5.93
C THR A 146 0.32 -1.44 -4.75
N ALA A 147 -0.27 -2.54 -4.25
CA ALA A 147 0.32 -3.42 -3.26
C ALA A 147 1.71 -3.90 -3.67
N ARG A 148 2.51 -4.25 -2.65
CA ARG A 148 3.87 -4.77 -2.83
C ARG A 148 3.88 -5.97 -3.79
N LEU A 149 4.93 -6.08 -4.61
CA LEU A 149 5.20 -7.30 -5.37
C LEU A 149 5.54 -8.42 -4.38
N ALA A 150 4.84 -9.55 -4.51
CA ALA A 150 5.14 -10.75 -3.76
C ALA A 150 5.62 -11.87 -4.69
N PHE A 151 6.35 -12.84 -4.15
CA PHE A 151 6.70 -14.09 -4.84
C PHE A 151 5.48 -14.75 -5.50
N ARG A 152 4.32 -14.65 -4.85
CA ARG A 152 3.03 -15.17 -5.33
C ARG A 152 2.61 -14.57 -6.66
N ASP A 153 2.88 -13.29 -6.90
CA ASP A 153 2.52 -12.64 -8.15
C ASP A 153 3.40 -13.12 -9.32
N LEU A 154 4.61 -13.60 -9.02
CA LEU A 154 5.52 -14.19 -10.00
C LEU A 154 5.07 -15.58 -10.48
N MET A 155 4.16 -16.25 -9.74
CA MET A 155 3.58 -17.52 -10.17
C MET A 155 2.82 -17.39 -11.50
N ALA A 156 2.38 -16.18 -11.85
CA ALA A 156 1.77 -15.88 -13.14
C ALA A 156 2.68 -16.22 -14.36
N LEU A 157 4.00 -16.24 -14.14
CA LEU A 157 5.04 -16.40 -15.16
C LEU A 157 5.63 -17.82 -15.24
N VAL A 158 5.16 -18.76 -14.40
CA VAL A 158 5.73 -20.13 -14.30
C VAL A 158 4.68 -21.23 -14.45
N PHE A 159 3.39 -20.92 -14.36
CA PHE A 159 2.33 -21.89 -14.56
C PHE A 159 1.58 -21.66 -15.87
N GLN A 160 1.45 -22.72 -16.66
CA GLN A 160 0.60 -22.81 -17.84
C GLN A 160 -0.35 -23.98 -17.64
N THR A 161 -1.47 -23.72 -16.96
CA THR A 161 -2.53 -24.72 -16.76
C THR A 161 -3.20 -25.09 -18.07
N GLN A 162 -3.92 -26.21 -18.10
CA GLN A 162 -4.68 -26.67 -19.27
C GLN A 162 -5.55 -25.57 -19.90
N ASP A 163 -6.26 -24.78 -19.09
CA ASP A 163 -7.14 -23.70 -19.59
C ASP A 163 -6.40 -22.45 -20.12
N ILE A 164 -5.08 -22.37 -19.88
CA ILE A 164 -4.23 -21.23 -20.22
C ILE A 164 -3.35 -21.55 -21.42
N VAL A 165 -2.72 -22.72 -21.45
CA VAL A 165 -1.71 -23.04 -22.47
C VAL A 165 -2.26 -22.99 -23.91
N ALA A 166 -3.56 -23.17 -24.10
CA ALA A 166 -4.26 -23.02 -25.37
C ALA A 166 -5.27 -21.85 -25.38
N ASN A 167 -5.08 -20.83 -24.53
CA ASN A 167 -6.02 -19.73 -24.41
C ASN A 167 -5.73 -18.60 -25.40
N GLN A 168 -6.75 -18.16 -26.13
CA GLN A 168 -6.58 -17.10 -27.13
C GLN A 168 -6.38 -15.70 -26.53
N ASN A 169 -6.83 -15.45 -25.29
CA ASN A 169 -6.90 -14.10 -24.70
C ASN A 169 -6.08 -13.91 -23.42
N ILE A 170 -5.71 -14.98 -22.72
CA ILE A 170 -5.07 -14.92 -21.40
C ILE A 170 -3.74 -15.66 -21.46
N LEU A 171 -2.64 -14.93 -21.37
CA LEU A 171 -1.28 -15.50 -21.47
C LEU A 171 -0.72 -16.01 -20.13
N PHE A 172 -1.11 -15.36 -19.01
CA PHE A 172 -0.48 -15.54 -17.71
C PHE A 172 -1.45 -16.05 -16.65
N TYR A 173 -0.94 -16.89 -15.74
CA TYR A 173 -1.76 -17.52 -14.70
C TYR A 173 -2.44 -16.52 -13.77
N LYS A 174 -3.71 -16.78 -13.44
CA LYS A 174 -4.62 -15.92 -12.63
C LYS A 174 -4.91 -14.51 -13.17
N THR A 175 -4.42 -14.11 -14.35
CA THR A 175 -4.68 -12.77 -14.90
C THR A 175 -6.07 -12.55 -15.49
N HIS A 176 -6.98 -13.53 -15.40
CA HIS A 176 -8.43 -13.31 -15.59
C HIS A 176 -9.01 -12.43 -14.47
N ALA A 177 -8.44 -12.49 -13.26
CA ALA A 177 -8.80 -11.61 -12.16
C ALA A 177 -8.13 -10.24 -12.33
N HIS A 178 -8.93 -9.18 -12.30
CA HIS A 178 -8.48 -7.80 -12.49
C HIS A 178 -7.34 -7.41 -11.53
N GLU A 179 -7.41 -7.85 -10.27
CA GLU A 179 -6.39 -7.55 -9.27
C GLU A 179 -5.00 -8.11 -9.60
N HIS A 180 -4.94 -9.38 -9.96
CA HIS A 180 -3.69 -10.02 -10.36
C HIS A 180 -3.16 -9.42 -11.67
N ARG A 181 -4.05 -9.11 -12.62
CA ARG A 181 -3.68 -8.50 -13.90
C ARG A 181 -3.03 -7.12 -13.73
N GLU A 182 -3.70 -6.20 -13.03
CA GLU A 182 -3.20 -4.84 -12.84
C GLU A 182 -1.92 -4.83 -12.00
N ARG A 183 -1.82 -5.70 -10.99
CA ARG A 183 -0.59 -5.81 -10.20
C ARG A 183 0.58 -6.31 -11.04
N LEU A 184 0.40 -7.37 -11.83
CA LEU A 184 1.44 -7.88 -12.71
C LEU A 184 1.88 -6.82 -13.73
N ARG A 185 0.92 -6.12 -14.33
CA ARG A 185 1.16 -5.00 -15.26
C ARG A 185 1.99 -3.88 -14.62
N ASN A 186 1.65 -3.47 -13.41
CA ASN A 186 2.35 -2.38 -12.70
C ASN A 186 3.80 -2.77 -12.34
N TRP A 187 4.04 -4.04 -12.00
CA TRP A 187 5.35 -4.54 -11.59
C TRP A 187 6.19 -5.10 -12.74
N PHE A 188 5.62 -5.31 -13.92
CA PHE A 188 6.33 -5.84 -15.09
C PHE A 188 7.61 -5.06 -15.46
N PRO A 189 7.65 -3.72 -15.44
CA PRO A 189 8.87 -2.95 -15.66
C PRO A 189 10.02 -3.33 -14.71
N TYR A 190 9.71 -3.59 -13.45
CA TYR A 190 10.69 -4.06 -12.46
C TYR A 190 11.10 -5.51 -12.73
N ILE A 191 10.16 -6.39 -13.06
CA ILE A 191 10.42 -7.80 -13.42
C ILE A 191 11.34 -7.91 -14.65
N LEU A 192 11.21 -6.98 -15.60
CA LEU A 192 12.09 -6.88 -16.76
C LEU A 192 13.45 -6.24 -16.47
N GLY A 193 13.67 -5.70 -15.27
CA GLY A 193 14.88 -4.95 -14.91
C GLY A 193 14.98 -3.58 -15.59
N ALA A 194 13.89 -3.07 -16.16
CA ALA A 194 13.82 -1.71 -16.70
C ALA A 194 13.80 -0.67 -15.58
N GLU A 195 13.18 -1.00 -14.45
CA GLU A 195 13.20 -0.25 -13.20
C GLU A 195 14.00 -0.98 -12.13
N ASN A 196 14.66 -0.22 -11.26
CA ASN A 196 15.39 -0.75 -10.11
C ASN A 196 14.80 -0.23 -8.79
N ILE A 197 15.27 -0.78 -7.66
CA ILE A 197 14.78 -0.40 -6.33
C ILE A 197 14.97 1.11 -6.05
N GLU A 198 16.07 1.70 -6.52
CA GLU A 198 16.36 3.13 -6.32
C GLU A 198 15.35 4.02 -7.06
N THR A 199 15.05 3.72 -8.33
CA THR A 199 14.06 4.43 -9.14
C THR A 199 12.65 4.33 -8.55
N LEU A 200 12.29 3.16 -8.01
CA LEU A 200 11.00 2.95 -7.36
C LEU A 200 10.89 3.74 -6.05
N LYS A 201 11.94 3.72 -5.22
CA LYS A 201 12.01 4.55 -4.00
C LYS A 201 11.94 6.04 -4.32
N ALA A 202 12.64 6.49 -5.37
CA ALA A 202 12.61 7.88 -5.79
C ALA A 202 11.21 8.30 -6.26
N ARG A 203 10.50 7.44 -7.01
CA ARG A 203 9.10 7.67 -7.42
C ARG A 203 8.16 7.79 -6.21
N GLN A 204 8.29 6.91 -5.22
CA GLN A 204 7.49 6.99 -4.00
C GLN A 204 7.78 8.28 -3.23
N ARG A 205 9.06 8.65 -3.11
CA ARG A 205 9.47 9.88 -2.43
C ARG A 205 8.94 11.13 -3.15
N ILE A 206 8.92 11.13 -4.48
CA ILE A 206 8.30 12.18 -5.29
C ILE A 206 6.85 12.43 -4.87
N LEU A 207 6.02 11.38 -4.73
CA LEU A 207 4.62 11.54 -4.34
C LEU A 207 4.46 12.20 -2.95
N VAL A 208 5.33 11.84 -2.00
CA VAL A 208 5.36 12.43 -0.66
C VAL A 208 5.77 13.91 -0.72
N VAL A 209 6.84 14.20 -1.47
CA VAL A 209 7.37 15.56 -1.63
C VAL A 209 6.36 16.46 -2.37
N GLU A 210 5.71 15.99 -3.43
CA GLU A 210 4.67 16.73 -4.15
C GLU A 210 3.49 17.09 -3.26
N LYS A 211 3.00 16.12 -2.46
CA LYS A 211 1.91 16.37 -1.51
C LYS A 211 2.29 17.41 -0.47
N ARG A 212 3.53 17.37 0.06
CA ARG A 212 4.04 18.35 1.01
C ARG A 212 4.22 19.73 0.37
N LEU A 213 4.78 19.80 -0.83
CA LEU A 213 4.92 21.03 -1.61
C LEU A 213 3.56 21.69 -1.88
N HIS A 214 2.55 20.91 -2.26
CA HIS A 214 1.19 21.42 -2.45
C HIS A 214 0.58 21.99 -1.17
N GLN A 215 0.82 21.38 -0.02
CA GLN A 215 0.36 21.89 1.28
C GLN A 215 1.06 23.21 1.64
N LEU A 216 2.40 23.23 1.59
CA LEU A 216 3.19 24.41 1.93
C LEU A 216 2.91 25.59 1.00
N ARG A 217 2.76 25.36 -0.31
CA ARG A 217 2.41 26.41 -1.26
C ARG A 217 1.05 27.04 -0.94
N ARG A 218 0.04 26.23 -0.59
CA ARG A 218 -1.27 26.75 -0.17
C ARG A 218 -1.18 27.58 1.10
N GLU A 219 -0.38 27.13 2.06
CA GLU A 219 -0.14 27.86 3.31
C GLU A 219 0.57 29.19 3.05
N TYR A 220 1.62 29.16 2.22
CA TYR A 220 2.34 30.35 1.79
C TYR A 220 1.43 31.36 1.06
N ASP A 221 0.62 30.90 0.10
CA ASP A 221 -0.32 31.77 -0.62
C ASP A 221 -1.38 32.38 0.31
N ARG A 222 -1.85 31.60 1.30
CA ARG A 222 -2.76 32.10 2.34
C ARG A 222 -2.09 33.20 3.16
N THR A 223 -0.87 32.99 3.63
CA THR A 223 -0.09 33.99 4.38
C THR A 223 0.14 35.26 3.56
N LYS A 224 0.47 35.12 2.27
CA LYS A 224 0.69 36.24 1.35
C LYS A 224 -0.59 37.07 1.11
N SER A 225 -1.75 36.42 0.94
CA SER A 225 -3.03 37.13 0.74
C SER A 225 -3.47 37.94 1.99
N ILE A 226 -3.19 37.42 3.19
CA ILE A 226 -3.43 38.13 4.45
C ILE A 226 -2.54 39.37 4.55
N SER A 227 -1.27 39.28 4.14
CA SER A 227 -0.35 40.43 4.11
C SER A 227 -0.84 41.57 3.22
N SER A 228 -1.39 41.28 2.02
CA SER A 228 -1.93 42.33 1.13
C SER A 228 -3.20 43.00 1.67
N ALA A 229 -4.12 42.22 2.25
CA ALA A 229 -5.35 42.77 2.85
C ALA A 229 -5.00 43.65 4.08
N TRP A 230 -3.97 43.27 4.82
CA TRP A 230 -3.46 44.02 5.96
C TRP A 230 -2.81 45.36 5.56
N ARG A 231 -2.04 45.42 4.46
CA ARG A 231 -1.47 46.69 3.96
C ARG A 231 -2.55 47.75 3.75
N ALA A 232 -3.65 47.37 3.10
CA ALA A 232 -4.79 48.26 2.88
C ALA A 232 -5.45 48.71 4.20
N ASN A 233 -5.56 47.81 5.19
CA ASN A 233 -6.07 48.16 6.52
C ASN A 233 -5.15 49.11 7.28
N MET A 234 -3.83 48.93 7.21
CA MET A 234 -2.86 49.81 7.87
C MET A 234 -2.83 51.22 7.27
N GLU A 235 -2.91 51.33 5.95
CA GLU A 235 -3.10 52.63 5.29
C GLU A 235 -4.38 53.31 5.79
N GLY A 236 -5.48 52.57 5.88
CA GLY A 236 -6.73 53.06 6.47
C GLY A 236 -6.59 53.52 7.92
N HIS A 237 -5.89 52.76 8.76
CA HIS A 237 -5.62 53.14 10.14
C HIS A 237 -4.77 54.42 10.21
N LEU A 238 -3.72 54.55 9.41
CA LEU A 238 -2.86 55.73 9.45
C LEU A 238 -3.57 57.02 8.95
N ILE A 239 -4.51 56.91 8.01
CA ILE A 239 -5.39 58.02 7.61
C ILE A 239 -6.25 58.47 8.79
N ILE A 240 -6.85 57.52 9.52
CA ILE A 240 -7.66 57.82 10.72
C ILE A 240 -6.78 58.42 11.83
N ALA A 241 -5.54 57.96 12.01
CA ALA A 241 -4.59 58.55 12.97
C ALA A 241 -4.30 60.03 12.65
N LYS A 242 -4.26 60.41 11.35
CA LYS A 242 -4.15 61.79 10.91
C LYS A 242 -5.39 62.63 11.25
N GLU A 243 -6.60 62.09 11.09
CA GLU A 243 -7.85 62.78 11.48
C GLU A 243 -7.91 63.09 12.99
N TYR A 244 -7.30 62.24 13.81
CA TYR A 244 -7.10 62.47 15.24
C TYR A 244 -5.92 63.41 15.57
N GLY A 245 -5.18 63.89 14.57
CA GLY A 245 -4.02 64.79 14.75
C GLY A 245 -2.77 64.10 15.31
N LEU A 246 -2.74 62.76 15.32
CA LEU A 246 -1.63 61.95 15.83
C LEU A 246 -0.50 61.79 14.80
N LEU A 247 -0.74 62.22 13.55
CA LEU A 247 0.23 62.20 12.45
C LEU A 247 0.30 63.59 11.83
N ARG A 248 1.52 64.13 11.63
CA ARG A 248 1.73 65.48 11.09
C ARG A 248 2.08 65.51 9.60
N ASP A 249 2.72 64.46 9.08
CA ASP A 249 3.21 64.39 7.70
C ASP A 249 2.26 63.61 6.78
N ASP A 250 2.28 63.91 5.48
CA ASP A 250 1.51 63.18 4.47
C ASP A 250 2.15 61.82 4.16
N ILE A 251 1.35 60.76 4.19
CA ILE A 251 1.77 59.43 3.76
C ILE A 251 1.66 59.35 2.24
N ILE A 252 2.77 59.06 1.58
CA ILE A 252 2.81 58.82 0.14
C ILE A 252 2.20 57.44 -0.14
N LYS A 253 1.27 57.34 -1.10
CA LYS A 253 0.77 56.04 -1.57
C LYS A 253 1.96 55.22 -2.08
N ASP A 254 2.02 53.92 -1.70
CA ASP A 254 3.08 52.97 -2.05
C ASP A 254 4.35 53.02 -1.16
N THR A 255 4.19 53.38 0.13
CA THR A 255 5.28 53.36 1.13
C THR A 255 5.65 51.93 1.55
N ASP A 256 6.95 51.66 1.72
CA ASP A 256 7.50 50.36 2.16
C ASP A 256 6.85 49.87 3.49
N PRO A 257 6.38 48.61 3.58
CA PRO A 257 5.81 48.02 4.80
C PRO A 257 6.61 48.21 6.08
N GLU A 258 7.95 48.14 6.02
CA GLU A 258 8.80 48.36 7.19
C GLU A 258 8.71 49.81 7.69
N LEU A 259 8.56 50.74 6.75
CA LEU A 259 8.46 52.17 7.03
C LEU A 259 7.06 52.52 7.57
N LEU A 260 6.00 51.88 7.05
CA LEU A 260 4.64 51.97 7.61
C LEU A 260 4.55 51.42 9.04
N LEU A 261 5.24 50.32 9.34
CA LEU A 261 5.35 49.78 10.70
C LEU A 261 6.13 50.70 11.63
N GLY A 262 7.22 51.30 11.14
CA GLY A 262 7.98 52.30 11.89
C GLY A 262 7.11 53.51 12.27
N ILE A 263 6.32 54.02 11.33
CA ILE A 263 5.37 55.12 11.57
C ILE A 263 4.29 54.70 12.57
N ALA A 264 3.71 53.51 12.42
CA ALA A 264 2.70 52.99 13.33
C ALA A 264 3.23 52.80 14.76
N LYS A 265 4.47 52.30 14.92
CA LYS A 265 5.16 52.21 16.21
C LYS A 265 5.38 53.59 16.82
N ASN A 266 5.80 54.58 16.03
CA ASN A 266 5.99 55.95 16.50
C ASN A 266 4.67 56.58 16.98
N VAL A 267 3.55 56.37 16.27
CA VAL A 267 2.21 56.82 16.68
C VAL A 267 1.79 56.20 18.01
N LEU A 268 2.07 54.90 18.20
CA LEU A 268 1.78 54.19 19.45
C LEU A 268 2.72 54.59 20.61
N GLN A 269 3.92 55.13 20.31
CA GLN A 269 4.87 55.62 21.32
C GLN A 269 4.65 57.09 21.70
N LEU A 270 4.10 57.90 20.80
CA LEU A 270 3.80 59.33 21.01
C LEU A 270 2.51 59.60 21.80
N ILE A 271 1.94 58.59 22.45
CA ILE A 271 0.77 58.76 23.33
C ILE A 271 1.17 59.75 24.45
N PRO A 272 0.50 60.91 24.62
CA PRO A 272 0.84 61.84 25.67
C PRO A 272 0.64 61.18 27.04
N GLU A 273 1.73 60.88 27.75
CA GLU A 273 1.66 60.75 29.21
C GLU A 273 1.32 62.13 29.78
N HIS A 274 0.29 62.18 30.64
CA HIS A 274 -0.22 63.35 31.40
C HIS A 274 -1.37 64.15 30.77
N SER A 275 -2.59 63.89 31.24
CA SER A 275 -3.54 64.96 31.56
C SER A 275 -3.42 65.31 33.06
N LEU A 276 -2.50 66.21 33.39
CA LEU A 276 -2.59 67.01 34.63
C LEU A 276 -3.26 68.32 34.26
N THR A 277 -4.59 68.32 34.21
CA THR A 277 -5.38 69.55 34.32
C THR A 277 -5.93 69.61 35.74
N GLU A 278 -5.35 70.48 36.57
CA GLU A 278 -5.93 70.86 37.85
C GLU A 278 -7.28 71.55 37.60
N PHE A 279 -8.37 70.80 37.70
CA PHE A 279 -9.72 71.37 37.77
C PHE A 279 -9.97 71.91 39.18
N LYS A 280 -9.46 73.11 39.47
CA LYS A 280 -10.04 73.99 40.49
C LYS A 280 -11.06 74.89 39.79
N ASP A 281 -12.23 74.97 40.40
CA ASP A 281 -13.45 75.67 39.98
C ASP A 281 -14.30 74.95 38.91
N ILE A 282 -15.21 74.09 39.40
CA ILE A 282 -16.68 74.21 39.25
C ILE A 282 -17.28 73.11 40.17
N ASN A 283 -17.43 73.48 41.44
CA ASN A 283 -18.07 72.69 42.48
C ASN A 283 -19.60 72.83 42.35
N SER A 284 -20.26 71.82 41.76
CA SER A 284 -21.64 71.35 42.06
C SER A 284 -22.31 70.53 40.92
N ALA A 285 -21.68 70.41 39.74
CA ALA A 285 -22.19 69.54 38.65
C ALA A 285 -21.40 68.23 38.45
N ASN A 286 -20.21 68.09 39.05
CA ASN A 286 -19.25 67.02 38.74
C ASN A 286 -19.28 65.79 39.64
N SER A 287 -19.95 65.80 40.80
CA SER A 287 -20.08 64.56 41.60
C SER A 287 -20.83 63.50 40.80
N ASN A 288 -21.89 63.90 40.10
CA ASN A 288 -22.73 62.99 39.32
C ASN A 288 -21.96 62.45 38.10
N ILE A 289 -21.20 63.27 37.38
CA ILE A 289 -20.44 62.81 36.20
C ILE A 289 -19.26 61.91 36.63
N ALA A 290 -18.52 62.27 37.69
CA ALA A 290 -17.44 61.43 38.20
C ALA A 290 -17.96 60.09 38.77
N GLU A 291 -19.12 60.09 39.44
CA GLU A 291 -19.80 58.86 39.86
C GLU A 291 -20.23 58.02 38.66
N LEU A 292 -20.79 58.63 37.62
CA LEU A 292 -21.17 57.94 36.39
C LEU A 292 -19.95 57.36 35.65
N GLU A 293 -18.83 58.08 35.55
CA GLU A 293 -17.59 57.56 34.95
C GLU A 293 -17.01 56.39 35.75
N ASN A 294 -17.06 56.46 37.08
CA ASN A 294 -16.64 55.36 37.94
C ASN A 294 -17.57 54.15 37.79
N GLN A 295 -18.87 54.38 37.61
CA GLN A 295 -19.83 53.33 37.29
C GLN A 295 -19.59 52.73 35.88
N GLU A 296 -19.31 53.53 34.84
CA GLU A 296 -19.00 53.03 33.50
C GLU A 296 -17.71 52.20 33.50
N ARG A 297 -16.67 52.69 34.18
CA ARG A 297 -15.41 51.97 34.36
C ARG A 297 -15.63 50.67 35.12
N SER A 298 -16.42 50.70 36.19
CA SER A 298 -16.78 49.49 36.95
C SER A 298 -17.52 48.46 36.09
N ILE A 299 -18.55 48.88 35.36
CA ILE A 299 -19.33 47.97 34.48
C ILE A 299 -18.44 47.42 33.36
N SER A 300 -17.61 48.25 32.74
CA SER A 300 -16.72 47.81 31.65
C SER A 300 -15.59 46.90 32.15
N PHE A 301 -15.07 47.15 33.36
CA PHE A 301 -14.13 46.27 34.03
C PHE A 301 -14.76 44.91 34.33
N GLN A 302 -15.98 44.89 34.88
CA GLN A 302 -16.73 43.65 35.15
C GLN A 302 -17.00 42.86 33.86
N ILE A 303 -17.41 43.53 32.77
CA ILE A 303 -17.57 42.91 31.45
C ILE A 303 -16.25 42.31 30.95
N GLY A 304 -15.13 43.03 31.11
CA GLY A 304 -13.80 42.54 30.75
C GLY A 304 -13.39 41.30 31.53
N VAL A 305 -13.63 41.29 32.84
CA VAL A 305 -13.38 40.14 33.73
C VAL A 305 -14.24 38.94 33.32
N ILE A 306 -15.53 39.13 33.06
CA ILE A 306 -16.41 38.04 32.62
C ILE A 306 -16.03 37.52 31.24
N LYS A 307 -15.73 38.38 30.26
CA LYS A 307 -15.28 37.95 28.93
C LYS A 307 -13.97 37.17 28.98
N LYS A 308 -13.01 37.62 29.79
CA LYS A 308 -11.75 36.89 30.00
C LYS A 308 -12.03 35.53 30.63
N ARG A 309 -12.85 35.48 31.67
CA ARG A 309 -13.25 34.24 32.34
C ARG A 309 -13.98 33.28 31.40
N LEU A 310 -14.87 33.79 30.54
CA LEU A 310 -15.55 33.02 29.50
C LEU A 310 -14.56 32.44 28.48
N SER A 311 -13.58 33.24 28.05
CA SER A 311 -12.52 32.78 27.14
C SER A 311 -11.64 31.72 27.79
N ASP A 312 -11.31 31.87 29.08
CA ASP A 312 -10.53 30.90 29.83
C ASP A 312 -11.31 29.58 30.00
N VAL A 313 -12.62 29.65 30.32
CA VAL A 313 -13.52 28.49 30.39
C VAL A 313 -13.61 27.77 29.04
N LYS A 314 -13.74 28.50 27.93
CA LYS A 314 -13.78 27.92 26.57
C LYS A 314 -12.46 27.24 26.20
N ARG A 315 -11.32 27.87 26.49
CA ARG A 315 -9.99 27.29 26.21
C ARG A 315 -9.72 26.05 27.06
N LEU A 316 -10.13 26.06 28.34
CA LEU A 316 -10.04 24.90 29.21
C LEU A 316 -10.93 23.76 28.72
N SER A 317 -12.16 24.07 28.30
CA SER A 317 -13.08 23.10 27.72
C SER A 317 -12.51 22.45 26.45
N SER A 318 -12.04 23.25 25.47
CA SER A 318 -11.45 22.71 24.24
C SER A 318 -10.18 21.90 24.50
N GLY A 319 -9.32 22.36 25.41
CA GLY A 319 -8.12 21.63 25.80
C GLY A 319 -8.43 20.28 26.46
N LEU A 320 -9.51 20.19 27.24
CA LEU A 320 -9.99 18.93 27.81
C LEU A 320 -10.52 17.98 26.73
N THR A 321 -11.27 18.48 25.73
CA THR A 321 -11.75 17.65 24.60
C THR A 321 -10.60 17.12 23.74
N ASP A 322 -9.60 17.94 23.47
CA ASP A 322 -8.42 17.52 22.70
C ASP A 322 -7.56 16.52 23.49
N TYR A 323 -7.45 16.73 24.81
CA TYR A 323 -6.81 15.77 25.70
C TYR A 323 -7.57 14.44 25.74
N GLU A 324 -8.89 14.46 25.90
CA GLU A 324 -9.78 13.28 25.84
C GLU A 324 -9.55 12.50 24.55
N ASN A 325 -9.56 13.17 23.40
CA ASN A 325 -9.29 12.54 22.10
C ASN A 325 -7.89 11.91 22.03
N SER A 326 -6.88 12.55 22.63
CA SER A 326 -5.50 12.03 22.65
C SER A 326 -5.32 10.84 23.62
N VAL A 327 -6.03 10.85 24.74
CA VAL A 327 -6.05 9.76 25.74
C VAL A 327 -6.82 8.57 25.19
N ARG A 328 -7.99 8.80 24.57
CA ARG A 328 -8.78 7.77 23.89
C ARG A 328 -7.97 7.06 22.81
N ARG A 329 -7.23 7.80 21.98
CA ARG A 329 -6.29 7.21 21.00
C ARG A 329 -5.16 6.40 21.64
N ARG A 330 -4.68 6.77 22.84
CA ARG A 330 -3.66 6.01 23.59
C ARG A 330 -4.24 4.76 24.24
N VAL A 331 -5.43 4.84 24.83
CA VAL A 331 -6.14 3.70 25.44
C VAL A 331 -6.55 2.68 24.36
N ASP A 332 -7.09 3.14 23.23
CA ASP A 332 -7.46 2.27 22.09
C ASP A 332 -6.25 1.58 21.48
N ARG A 333 -5.08 2.23 21.49
CA ARG A 333 -3.81 1.62 21.05
C ARG A 333 -3.25 0.60 22.03
N LEU A 334 -3.63 0.65 23.31
CA LEU A 334 -3.00 -0.18 24.33
C LEU A 334 -3.75 -1.50 24.56
N GLN A 335 -5.09 -1.55 24.68
CA GLN A 335 -5.87 -2.79 24.99
C GLN A 335 -5.10 -3.84 25.84
N ILE A 336 -4.35 -3.37 26.84
CA ILE A 336 -3.34 -4.16 27.56
C ILE A 336 -4.04 -5.18 28.45
N SER A 337 -5.20 -4.83 29.02
CA SER A 337 -5.97 -5.74 29.86
C SER A 337 -6.40 -7.00 29.08
N LYS A 338 -6.92 -6.80 27.87
CA LYS A 338 -7.35 -7.87 26.96
C LYS A 338 -6.17 -8.69 26.47
N TRP A 339 -5.07 -8.02 26.12
CA TRP A 339 -3.82 -8.70 25.76
C TRP A 339 -3.26 -9.53 26.92
N LEU A 340 -3.22 -9.02 28.16
CA LEU A 340 -2.76 -9.74 29.36
C LEU A 340 -3.69 -10.91 29.72
N GLU A 341 -4.99 -10.77 29.51
CA GLU A 341 -5.96 -11.85 29.71
C GLU A 341 -5.76 -12.96 28.66
N GLU A 342 -5.55 -12.59 27.40
CA GLU A 342 -5.22 -13.54 26.33
C GLU A 342 -3.87 -14.25 26.57
N VAL A 343 -2.84 -13.52 27.02
CA VAL A 343 -1.53 -14.08 27.34
C VAL A 343 -1.61 -15.03 28.53
N SER A 344 -2.28 -14.65 29.62
CA SER A 344 -2.41 -15.49 30.82
C SER A 344 -3.30 -16.72 30.64
N THR A 345 -4.28 -16.67 29.72
CA THR A 345 -5.12 -17.84 29.37
C THR A 345 -4.42 -18.79 28.40
N ARG A 346 -3.57 -18.28 27.49
CA ARG A 346 -2.83 -19.10 26.52
C ARG A 346 -1.51 -19.66 27.05
N SER A 347 -0.92 -19.06 28.09
CA SER A 347 0.35 -19.52 28.65
C SER A 347 0.17 -20.73 29.59
N GLN A 348 0.98 -21.77 29.39
CA GLN A 348 1.01 -22.96 30.27
C GLN A 348 1.75 -22.69 31.61
N GLY A 349 2.62 -21.68 31.67
CA GLY A 349 3.36 -21.23 32.86
C GLY A 349 3.16 -19.74 33.17
N CYS A 350 3.77 -19.23 34.24
CA CYS A 350 3.65 -17.83 34.64
C CYS A 350 4.30 -16.89 33.60
N PRO A 351 3.54 -15.97 32.96
CA PRO A 351 4.07 -15.08 31.91
C PRO A 351 5.19 -14.12 32.37
N ALA A 352 5.29 -13.82 33.67
CA ALA A 352 6.28 -12.88 34.20
C ALA A 352 7.66 -13.52 34.43
N CYS A 353 7.68 -14.77 34.92
CA CYS A 353 8.93 -15.42 35.35
C CYS A 353 9.22 -16.74 34.63
N GLY A 354 8.30 -17.21 33.78
CA GLY A 354 8.46 -18.41 32.96
C GLY A 354 8.38 -19.74 33.71
N ASN A 355 8.16 -19.72 35.04
CA ASN A 355 8.09 -20.94 35.85
C ASN A 355 6.64 -21.49 35.89
N ASN A 356 6.50 -22.83 35.81
CA ASN A 356 5.20 -23.50 35.76
C ASN A 356 4.55 -23.67 37.14
N ASP A 357 5.35 -23.67 38.21
CA ASP A 357 4.87 -23.92 39.58
C ASP A 357 4.66 -22.64 40.40
N HIS A 358 4.64 -21.45 39.78
CA HIS A 358 4.37 -20.22 40.51
C HIS A 358 2.93 -20.23 41.06
N PRO A 359 2.75 -20.43 42.39
CA PRO A 359 1.42 -20.58 42.96
C PRO A 359 0.64 -19.29 42.71
N ASN A 360 -0.62 -19.41 42.32
CA ASN A 360 -1.53 -18.29 42.05
C ASN A 360 -1.10 -17.35 40.92
N SER A 361 -0.16 -17.70 40.03
CA SER A 361 0.23 -16.82 38.90
C SER A 361 -0.96 -16.38 38.05
N ARG A 362 -1.87 -17.30 37.70
CA ARG A 362 -3.10 -16.96 36.98
C ARG A 362 -4.03 -16.04 37.75
N GLU A 363 -4.14 -16.20 39.07
CA GLU A 363 -4.96 -15.29 39.90
C GLU A 363 -4.31 -13.91 40.02
N GLU A 364 -2.99 -13.83 40.19
CA GLU A 364 -2.25 -12.57 40.25
C GLU A 364 -2.30 -11.84 38.90
N PHE A 365 -2.14 -12.55 37.77
CA PHE A 365 -2.32 -11.96 36.44
C PHE A 365 -3.77 -11.56 36.15
N LYS A 366 -4.77 -12.31 36.65
CA LYS A 366 -6.16 -11.87 36.60
C LYS A 366 -6.39 -10.63 37.45
N LYS A 367 -5.78 -10.53 38.64
CA LYS A 367 -5.82 -9.31 39.46
C LYS A 367 -5.18 -8.15 38.71
N ILE A 368 -3.99 -8.32 38.15
CA ILE A 368 -3.29 -7.30 37.36
C ILE A 368 -4.09 -6.90 36.11
N SER A 369 -4.59 -7.86 35.34
CA SER A 369 -5.45 -7.61 34.18
C SER A 369 -6.74 -6.91 34.60
N SER A 370 -7.34 -7.27 35.73
CA SER A 370 -8.52 -6.57 36.27
C SER A 370 -8.20 -5.16 36.74
N VAL A 371 -7.00 -4.91 37.28
CA VAL A 371 -6.52 -3.57 37.64
C VAL A 371 -6.27 -2.74 36.38
N PHE A 372 -5.62 -3.30 35.35
CA PHE A 372 -5.47 -2.62 34.07
C PHE A 372 -6.80 -2.43 33.35
N SER A 373 -7.74 -3.37 33.43
CA SER A 373 -9.09 -3.25 32.89
C SER A 373 -9.85 -2.16 33.62
N LYS A 374 -9.70 -2.08 34.95
CA LYS A 374 -10.27 -1.02 35.76
C LYS A 374 -9.62 0.33 35.46
N ILE A 375 -8.30 0.41 35.28
CA ILE A 375 -7.60 1.63 34.85
C ILE A 375 -7.99 2.01 33.42
N GLU A 376 -8.19 1.07 32.51
CA GLU A 376 -8.67 1.30 31.15
C GLU A 376 -10.14 1.77 31.14
N GLN A 377 -10.98 1.21 32.02
CA GLN A 377 -12.36 1.67 32.22
C GLN A 377 -12.41 3.04 32.93
N GLU A 378 -11.55 3.29 33.92
CA GLU A 378 -11.34 4.59 34.59
C GLU A 378 -10.77 5.62 33.60
N SER A 379 -9.92 5.20 32.66
CA SER A 379 -9.38 6.03 31.58
C SER A 379 -10.37 6.28 30.45
N LYS A 380 -11.29 5.33 30.20
CA LYS A 380 -12.46 5.54 29.32
C LYS A 380 -13.52 6.44 29.96
N THR A 381 -13.58 6.47 31.30
CA THR A 381 -14.47 7.37 32.06
C THR A 381 -13.78 8.68 32.45
N LEU A 382 -12.51 8.88 32.05
CA LEU A 382 -11.81 10.13 32.26
C LEU A 382 -12.29 11.20 31.29
N ALA A 383 -13.11 12.07 31.87
CA ALA A 383 -13.55 13.40 31.44
C ALA A 383 -14.58 13.43 30.31
N GLU A 384 -15.82 13.01 30.61
CA GLU A 384 -16.95 13.81 30.12
C GLU A 384 -16.71 15.25 30.59
N VAL A 385 -16.69 16.22 29.65
CA VAL A 385 -16.58 17.65 30.01
C VAL A 385 -17.62 17.91 31.10
N PRO A 386 -17.21 18.27 32.34
CA PRO A 386 -18.16 18.41 33.42
C PRO A 386 -19.28 19.36 33.00
N THR A 387 -20.54 18.95 33.15
CA THR A 387 -21.69 19.82 32.82
C THR A 387 -21.65 21.14 33.57
N SER A 388 -20.86 21.23 34.65
CA SER A 388 -20.52 22.47 35.34
C SER A 388 -19.81 23.49 34.47
N PHE A 389 -19.02 23.11 33.46
CA PHE A 389 -18.41 24.06 32.52
C PHE A 389 -19.45 24.65 31.57
N SER A 390 -20.34 23.84 31.00
CA SER A 390 -21.45 24.35 30.17
C SER A 390 -22.42 25.20 31.00
N ARG A 391 -22.69 24.82 32.25
CA ARG A 391 -23.49 25.63 33.19
C ARG A 391 -22.79 26.92 33.59
N GLU A 392 -21.48 26.90 33.83
CA GLU A 392 -20.69 28.09 34.15
C GLU A 392 -20.58 29.00 32.93
N GLU A 393 -20.39 28.45 31.73
CA GLU A 393 -20.40 29.20 30.48
C GLU A 393 -21.76 29.87 30.25
N GLN A 394 -22.85 29.12 30.44
CA GLN A 394 -24.21 29.68 30.34
C GLN A 394 -24.44 30.75 31.41
N ARG A 395 -24.07 30.50 32.67
CA ARG A 395 -24.16 31.48 33.77
C ARG A 395 -23.37 32.75 33.47
N LEU A 396 -22.14 32.62 32.96
CA LEU A 396 -21.30 33.75 32.58
C LEU A 396 -21.85 34.49 31.36
N ASN A 397 -22.48 33.79 30.41
CA ASN A 397 -23.17 34.42 29.29
C ASN A 397 -24.41 35.19 29.77
N ASP A 398 -25.22 34.63 30.67
CA ASP A 398 -26.39 35.29 31.26
C ASP A 398 -25.94 36.52 32.07
N GLU A 399 -24.88 36.39 32.87
CA GLU A 399 -24.29 37.50 33.64
C GLU A 399 -23.70 38.57 32.73
N LEU A 400 -23.07 38.17 31.62
CA LEU A 400 -22.59 39.07 30.59
C LEU A 400 -23.75 39.80 29.90
N GLU A 401 -24.85 39.11 29.61
CA GLU A 401 -26.03 39.70 28.99
C GLU A 401 -26.68 40.73 29.92
N ILE A 402 -26.83 40.41 31.21
CA ILE A 402 -27.29 41.34 32.24
C ILE A 402 -26.36 42.57 32.34
N LEU A 403 -25.04 42.37 32.36
CA LEU A 403 -24.09 43.49 32.40
C LEU A 403 -24.11 44.33 31.13
N LEU A 404 -24.32 43.72 29.96
CA LEU A 404 -24.48 44.43 28.69
C LEU A 404 -25.79 45.21 28.64
N GLU A 405 -26.87 44.68 29.22
CA GLU A 405 -28.14 45.37 29.35
C GLU A 405 -28.04 46.53 30.35
N ASN A 406 -27.40 46.31 31.50
CA ASN A 406 -27.06 47.37 32.46
C ASN A 406 -26.17 48.45 31.83
N LYS A 407 -25.21 48.06 30.98
CA LYS A 407 -24.39 49.02 30.23
C LYS A 407 -25.24 49.82 29.24
N LYS A 408 -26.20 49.20 28.55
CA LYS A 408 -27.13 49.89 27.64
C LYS A 408 -28.09 50.82 28.38
N ASP A 409 -28.58 50.43 29.56
CA ASP A 409 -29.45 51.27 30.40
C ASP A 409 -28.65 52.43 31.00
N PHE A 410 -27.45 52.16 31.50
CA PHE A 410 -26.49 53.18 31.94
C PHE A 410 -26.19 54.16 30.81
N GLN A 411 -25.88 53.68 29.60
CA GLN A 411 -25.64 54.54 28.43
C GLN A 411 -26.86 55.40 28.11
N ARG A 412 -28.08 54.86 28.17
CA ARG A 412 -29.31 55.65 27.98
C ARG A 412 -29.49 56.72 29.06
N ARG A 413 -29.26 56.40 30.34
CA ARG A 413 -29.33 57.38 31.44
C ARG A 413 -28.23 58.44 31.32
N PHE A 414 -27.02 58.02 30.96
CA PHE A 414 -25.89 58.89 30.69
C PHE A 414 -26.19 59.84 29.53
N ASP A 415 -26.77 59.35 28.44
CA ASP A 415 -27.15 60.17 27.27
C ASP A 415 -28.23 61.20 27.62
N ILE A 416 -29.18 60.87 28.51
CA ILE A 416 -30.21 61.80 29.01
C ILE A 416 -29.60 62.88 29.92
N ILE A 417 -28.67 62.51 30.80
CA ILE A 417 -27.98 63.46 31.69
C ILE A 417 -26.98 64.34 30.92
N MET A 418 -26.32 63.80 29.90
CA MET A 418 -25.42 64.55 29.02
C MET A 418 -26.16 65.48 28.05
N GLN A 419 -27.46 65.24 27.79
CA GLN A 419 -28.31 66.16 27.02
C GLN A 419 -28.49 67.52 27.69
N SER A 420 -28.19 67.67 29.00
CA SER A 420 -28.30 68.94 29.71
C SER A 420 -27.02 69.80 29.74
N ASN A 421 -25.89 69.36 29.15
CA ASN A 421 -24.65 70.15 29.07
C ASN A 421 -23.87 69.88 27.76
N SER A 422 -24.04 70.76 26.77
CA SER A 422 -23.63 70.54 25.37
C SER A 422 -22.12 70.68 25.09
N GLU A 423 -21.36 71.44 25.88
CA GLU A 423 -19.97 71.79 25.54
C GLU A 423 -18.93 70.73 25.96
N VAL A 424 -19.22 69.91 26.98
CA VAL A 424 -18.31 68.84 27.46
C VAL A 424 -18.37 67.57 26.59
N ARG A 425 -19.46 67.42 25.81
CA ARG A 425 -19.77 66.20 25.04
C ARG A 425 -18.80 65.94 23.88
N ASP A 426 -18.43 66.99 23.14
CA ASP A 426 -17.66 66.83 21.90
C ASP A 426 -16.18 66.51 22.15
N GLU A 427 -15.59 67.06 23.22
CA GLU A 427 -14.18 66.79 23.55
C GLU A 427 -13.99 65.39 24.15
N PHE A 428 -14.91 64.95 25.01
CA PHE A 428 -14.84 63.64 25.66
C PHE A 428 -15.07 62.49 24.67
N GLN A 429 -16.06 62.62 23.79
CA GLN A 429 -16.35 61.63 22.75
C GLN A 429 -15.16 61.44 21.79
N ARG A 430 -14.48 62.54 21.44
CA ARG A 430 -13.30 62.52 20.55
C ARG A 430 -12.12 61.80 21.18
N ARG A 431 -11.85 62.03 22.48
CA ARG A 431 -10.78 61.31 23.21
C ARG A 431 -11.07 59.82 23.37
N LYS A 432 -12.31 59.43 23.68
CA LYS A 432 -12.70 58.01 23.82
C LYS A 432 -12.52 57.24 22.50
N ASN A 433 -12.95 57.81 21.38
CA ASN A 433 -12.82 57.20 20.06
C ASN A 433 -11.34 57.08 19.63
N MET A 434 -10.50 58.06 19.98
CA MET A 434 -9.06 58.03 19.75
C MET A 434 -8.37 56.85 20.48
N TYR A 435 -8.68 56.62 21.76
CA TYR A 435 -8.08 55.50 22.52
C TYR A 435 -8.56 54.13 22.03
N LEU A 436 -9.83 54.00 21.64
CA LEU A 436 -10.34 52.75 21.05
C LEU A 436 -9.63 52.45 19.73
N PHE A 437 -9.45 53.46 18.88
CA PHE A 437 -8.70 53.36 17.63
C PHE A 437 -7.24 52.93 17.86
N LEU A 438 -6.54 53.51 18.83
CA LEU A 438 -5.16 53.13 19.19
C LEU A 438 -5.06 51.65 19.64
N GLY A 439 -6.05 51.17 20.39
CA GLY A 439 -6.13 49.76 20.78
C GLY A 439 -6.29 48.81 19.59
N HIS A 440 -7.16 49.15 18.62
CA HIS A 440 -7.31 48.39 17.39
C HIS A 440 -6.05 48.38 16.53
N MET A 441 -5.38 49.54 16.40
CA MET A 441 -4.15 49.68 15.63
C MET A 441 -3.01 48.82 16.22
N LYS A 442 -2.88 48.77 17.55
CA LYS A 442 -1.89 47.91 18.24
C LYS A 442 -2.10 46.42 17.98
N ALA A 443 -3.33 45.93 18.09
CA ALA A 443 -3.66 44.51 17.85
C ALA A 443 -3.40 44.08 16.39
N SER A 444 -3.71 44.95 15.43
CA SER A 444 -3.40 44.74 14.01
C SER A 444 -1.89 44.68 13.74
N MET A 445 -1.08 45.41 14.51
CA MET A 445 0.39 45.41 14.37
C MET A 445 1.03 44.13 14.93
N GLU A 446 0.63 43.69 16.13
CA GLU A 446 1.15 42.47 16.77
C GLU A 446 0.88 41.21 15.92
N THR A 447 -0.28 41.15 15.24
CA THR A 447 -0.62 40.06 14.30
C THR A 447 0.34 40.02 13.10
N PHE A 448 0.84 41.16 12.64
CA PHE A 448 1.75 41.24 11.49
C PHE A 448 3.17 40.81 11.81
N GLU A 449 3.71 41.18 12.99
CA GLU A 449 5.05 40.75 13.39
C GLU A 449 5.17 39.22 13.41
N SER A 450 4.07 38.52 13.75
CA SER A 450 4.00 37.05 13.66
C SER A 450 3.93 36.49 12.22
N LEU A 451 3.47 37.29 11.24
CA LEU A 451 3.30 36.88 9.84
C LEU A 451 4.51 37.25 8.97
N ALA A 452 5.27 38.27 9.35
CA ALA A 452 6.49 38.71 8.66
C ALA A 452 7.64 37.68 8.78
N ASP A 453 7.54 36.73 9.72
CA ASP A 453 8.47 35.61 9.93
C ASP A 453 8.34 34.50 8.86
N GLY A 454 7.56 34.71 7.79
CA GLY A 454 7.28 33.77 6.69
C GLY A 454 8.48 33.32 5.84
N GLY A 455 9.71 33.69 6.21
CA GLY A 455 10.94 33.19 5.57
C GLY A 455 11.16 31.69 5.75
N GLU A 456 10.69 31.10 6.86
CA GLU A 456 10.84 29.66 7.13
C GLU A 456 10.08 28.79 6.12
N LEU A 457 8.85 29.17 5.77
CA LEU A 457 8.02 28.46 4.79
C LEU A 457 8.64 28.47 3.39
N GLN A 458 9.17 29.63 2.97
CA GLN A 458 9.82 29.78 1.67
C GLN A 458 11.09 28.93 1.58
N LEU A 459 11.90 28.89 2.65
CA LEU A 459 13.09 28.04 2.75
C LEU A 459 12.74 26.55 2.68
N GLU A 460 11.68 26.11 3.36
CA GLU A 460 11.21 24.72 3.30
C GLU A 460 10.73 24.34 1.88
N ILE A 461 9.99 25.23 1.22
CA ILE A 461 9.55 25.05 -0.17
C ILE A 461 10.76 24.89 -1.10
N THR A 462 11.74 25.78 -1.04
CA THR A 462 12.93 25.71 -1.91
C THR A 462 13.72 24.41 -1.69
N LYS A 463 13.90 23.98 -0.44
CA LYS A 463 14.56 22.70 -0.14
C LYS A 463 13.82 21.50 -0.74
N LEU A 464 12.49 21.47 -0.63
CA LEU A 464 11.68 20.38 -1.19
C LEU A 464 11.63 20.43 -2.73
N GLU A 465 11.70 21.61 -3.34
CA GLU A 465 11.81 21.76 -4.81
C GLU A 465 13.16 21.24 -5.33
N GLU A 466 14.25 21.50 -4.62
CA GLU A 466 15.57 20.94 -4.94
C GLU A 466 15.60 19.41 -4.79
N GLU A 467 15.01 18.89 -3.71
CA GLU A 467 14.86 17.44 -3.50
C GLU A 467 14.05 16.82 -4.64
N TYR A 468 12.91 17.40 -4.99
CA TYR A 468 12.05 16.95 -6.08
C TYR A 468 12.79 16.90 -7.43
N LYS A 469 13.57 17.94 -7.74
CA LYS A 469 14.36 18.00 -8.98
C LYS A 469 15.44 16.91 -9.03
N THR A 470 16.12 16.65 -7.92
CA THR A 470 17.08 15.56 -7.80
C THR A 470 16.42 14.20 -8.04
N LEU A 471 15.26 13.97 -7.41
CA LEU A 471 14.51 12.71 -7.57
C LEU A 471 14.00 12.50 -8.99
N LEU A 472 13.57 13.55 -9.69
CA LEU A 472 13.16 13.47 -11.09
C LEU A 472 14.31 13.02 -12.01
N GLY A 473 15.54 13.45 -11.71
CA GLY A 473 16.73 12.99 -12.42
C GLY A 473 16.97 11.48 -12.29
N ILE A 474 16.58 10.88 -11.16
CA ILE A 474 16.71 9.44 -10.91
C ILE A 474 15.62 8.66 -11.66
N VAL A 475 14.39 9.16 -11.71
CA VAL A 475 13.21 8.40 -12.21
C VAL A 475 13.10 8.37 -13.74
N ASP A 476 13.97 9.08 -14.50
CA ASP A 476 13.94 9.26 -15.96
C ASP A 476 13.01 8.29 -16.73
N GLN A 477 11.75 8.70 -16.88
CA GLN A 477 10.69 7.87 -17.45
C GLN A 477 10.97 7.48 -18.90
N LYS A 478 11.72 8.31 -19.63
CA LYS A 478 12.08 8.02 -21.03
C LYS A 478 13.07 6.85 -21.10
N ASN A 479 14.03 6.83 -20.17
CA ASN A 479 14.99 5.73 -20.07
C ASN A 479 14.30 4.42 -19.66
N VAL A 480 13.37 4.47 -18.70
CA VAL A 480 12.57 3.30 -18.34
C VAL A 480 11.79 2.77 -19.54
N ALA A 481 11.09 3.64 -20.29
CA ALA A 481 10.34 3.23 -21.47
C ALA A 481 11.24 2.60 -22.55
N ALA A 482 12.41 3.19 -22.81
CA ALA A 482 13.38 2.64 -23.76
C ALA A 482 13.91 1.26 -23.32
N LYS A 483 14.17 1.06 -22.02
CA LYS A 483 14.58 -0.25 -21.48
C LYS A 483 13.48 -1.31 -21.62
N ILE A 484 12.23 -0.94 -21.38
CA ILE A 484 11.09 -1.84 -21.60
C ILE A 484 11.03 -2.24 -23.08
N GLU A 485 11.16 -1.29 -24.00
CA GLU A 485 11.13 -1.56 -25.44
C GLU A 485 12.27 -2.49 -25.88
N VAL A 486 13.49 -2.28 -25.37
CA VAL A 486 14.62 -3.18 -25.63
C VAL A 486 14.34 -4.58 -25.07
N ALA A 487 13.77 -4.67 -23.86
CA ALA A 487 13.41 -5.92 -23.23
C ALA A 487 12.36 -6.70 -24.03
N THR A 488 11.24 -6.05 -24.37
CA THR A 488 10.15 -6.68 -25.13
C THR A 488 10.61 -7.05 -26.54
N THR A 489 11.41 -6.22 -27.20
CA THR A 489 11.99 -6.55 -28.51
C THR A 489 12.87 -7.81 -28.43
N ARG A 490 13.70 -7.95 -27.39
CA ARG A 490 14.52 -9.15 -27.20
C ARG A 490 13.67 -10.39 -26.95
N ILE A 491 12.62 -10.28 -26.13
CA ILE A 491 11.66 -11.37 -25.88
C ILE A 491 10.94 -11.75 -27.19
N SER A 492 10.46 -10.78 -27.94
CA SER A 492 9.83 -10.96 -29.25
C SER A 492 10.72 -11.69 -30.26
N GLN A 493 12.02 -11.36 -30.31
CA GLN A 493 12.98 -12.06 -31.15
C GLN A 493 13.26 -13.50 -30.67
N GLY A 494 13.34 -13.71 -29.35
CA GLY A 494 13.43 -15.06 -28.78
C GLY A 494 12.21 -15.91 -29.14
N MET A 495 11.01 -15.33 -29.07
CA MET A 495 9.77 -15.99 -29.49
C MET A 495 9.83 -16.40 -30.96
N LEU A 496 10.26 -15.51 -31.85
CA LEU A 496 10.40 -15.83 -33.28
C LEU A 496 11.30 -17.04 -33.52
N ASN A 497 12.41 -17.14 -32.79
CA ASN A 497 13.32 -18.27 -32.92
C ASN A 497 12.66 -19.60 -32.53
N HIS A 498 11.86 -19.60 -31.46
CA HIS A 498 11.10 -20.77 -31.01
C HIS A 498 9.94 -21.10 -31.96
N LEU A 499 9.25 -20.10 -32.51
CA LEU A 499 8.14 -20.30 -33.44
C LEU A 499 8.56 -21.00 -34.74
N LYS A 500 9.83 -20.90 -35.14
CA LYS A 500 10.35 -21.59 -36.33
C LYS A 500 10.23 -23.12 -36.22
N THR A 501 10.45 -23.66 -35.02
CA THR A 501 10.42 -25.10 -34.74
C THR A 501 9.05 -25.60 -34.24
N LEU A 502 8.16 -24.69 -33.88
CA LEU A 502 6.80 -25.00 -33.42
C LEU A 502 5.81 -25.10 -34.59
N ASP A 503 4.67 -25.71 -34.31
CA ASP A 503 3.56 -25.82 -35.25
C ASP A 503 2.74 -24.52 -35.24
N VAL A 504 3.08 -23.64 -36.17
CA VAL A 504 2.36 -22.41 -36.48
C VAL A 504 2.31 -22.21 -37.99
N GLU A 505 1.31 -21.45 -38.44
CA GLU A 505 1.25 -21.00 -39.82
C GLU A 505 2.57 -20.34 -40.26
N SER A 506 3.01 -20.62 -41.49
CA SER A 506 4.33 -20.24 -42.01
C SER A 506 4.64 -18.74 -41.87
N LYS A 507 3.65 -17.86 -42.06
CA LYS A 507 3.80 -16.40 -41.86
C LYS A 507 4.28 -16.02 -40.45
N TYR A 508 3.90 -16.77 -39.43
CA TYR A 508 4.29 -16.50 -38.04
C TYR A 508 5.74 -16.92 -37.74
N LYS A 509 6.41 -17.60 -38.68
CA LYS A 509 7.83 -17.98 -38.60
C LYS A 509 8.77 -16.94 -39.20
N GLU A 510 8.23 -15.93 -39.87
CA GLU A 510 9.00 -14.93 -40.64
C GLU A 510 9.17 -13.61 -39.89
N ALA A 511 8.14 -13.17 -39.17
CA ALA A 511 8.12 -11.89 -38.46
C ALA A 511 7.95 -12.08 -36.95
N ALA A 512 8.75 -11.36 -36.16
CA ALA A 512 8.68 -11.44 -34.71
C ALA A 512 7.33 -10.89 -34.20
N PRO A 513 6.63 -11.61 -33.32
CA PRO A 513 5.43 -11.08 -32.67
C PRO A 513 5.79 -9.92 -31.76
N ARG A 514 4.83 -9.04 -31.44
CA ARG A 514 4.99 -7.97 -30.45
C ARG A 514 4.42 -8.42 -29.13
N PHE A 515 5.26 -8.42 -28.08
CA PHE A 515 4.81 -8.63 -26.72
C PHE A 515 4.58 -7.29 -26.02
N ASP A 516 3.36 -7.05 -25.55
CA ASP A 516 2.99 -5.85 -24.81
C ASP A 516 2.81 -6.16 -23.31
N THR A 517 3.58 -5.46 -22.47
CA THR A 517 3.56 -5.63 -21.01
C THR A 517 2.45 -4.86 -20.31
N LYS A 518 1.88 -3.84 -20.98
CA LYS A 518 0.75 -3.06 -20.47
C LYS A 518 -0.55 -3.83 -20.68
N ASP A 519 -0.76 -4.34 -21.89
CA ASP A 519 -1.96 -5.11 -22.22
C ASP A 519 -1.83 -6.60 -21.87
N LEU A 520 -0.61 -7.05 -21.52
CA LEU A 520 -0.26 -8.44 -21.22
C LEU A 520 -0.69 -9.38 -22.36
N ASN A 521 -0.46 -8.95 -23.59
CA ASN A 521 -0.94 -9.60 -24.80
C ASN A 521 0.17 -9.70 -25.86
N ILE A 522 -0.07 -10.55 -26.85
CA ILE A 522 0.76 -10.71 -28.04
C ILE A 522 0.00 -10.18 -29.25
N SER A 523 0.68 -9.41 -30.08
CA SER A 523 0.20 -9.05 -31.41
C SER A 523 1.08 -9.69 -32.49
N VAL A 524 0.45 -10.11 -33.57
CA VAL A 524 1.10 -10.74 -34.73
C VAL A 524 0.84 -9.93 -35.99
N LEU A 525 1.78 -9.97 -36.93
CA LEU A 525 1.63 -9.33 -38.23
C LEU A 525 0.79 -10.22 -39.15
N SER A 526 -0.27 -9.66 -39.73
CA SER A 526 -1.15 -10.33 -40.69
C SER A 526 -0.74 -10.01 -42.14
N ASN A 527 -1.32 -10.74 -43.10
CA ASN A 527 -1.03 -10.61 -44.53
C ASN A 527 -1.41 -9.23 -45.11
N ASP A 528 -2.32 -8.52 -44.44
CA ASP A 528 -2.73 -7.16 -44.77
C ASP A 528 -1.77 -6.10 -44.18
N ASN A 529 -0.62 -6.52 -43.64
CA ASN A 529 0.38 -5.69 -42.97
C ASN A 529 -0.14 -4.95 -41.71
N HIS A 530 -1.24 -5.41 -41.12
CA HIS A 530 -1.75 -4.89 -39.85
C HIS A 530 -1.40 -5.84 -38.69
N TRP A 531 -1.31 -5.24 -37.49
CA TRP A 531 -1.08 -5.96 -36.25
C TRP A 531 -2.41 -6.38 -35.63
N HIS A 532 -2.54 -7.68 -35.35
CA HIS A 532 -3.72 -8.27 -34.73
C HIS A 532 -3.35 -8.94 -33.41
N TYR A 533 -4.24 -8.90 -32.43
CA TYR A 533 -4.02 -9.62 -31.18
C TYR A 533 -4.09 -11.13 -31.39
N LEU A 534 -3.42 -11.89 -30.51
CA LEU A 534 -3.43 -13.36 -30.54
C LEU A 534 -4.85 -13.93 -30.52
N GLY A 535 -5.79 -13.27 -29.82
CA GLY A 535 -7.20 -13.66 -29.77
C GLY A 535 -7.95 -13.60 -31.10
N GLN A 536 -7.36 -12.98 -32.13
CA GLN A 536 -7.89 -12.92 -33.49
C GLN A 536 -7.23 -13.95 -34.43
N VAL A 537 -6.19 -14.63 -33.95
CA VAL A 537 -5.50 -15.71 -34.68
C VAL A 537 -6.34 -16.98 -34.55
N GLY A 538 -6.60 -17.65 -35.67
CA GLY A 538 -7.30 -18.94 -35.68
C GLY A 538 -6.36 -20.10 -35.30
N SER A 539 -6.95 -21.25 -34.99
CA SER A 539 -6.27 -22.48 -34.53
C SER A 539 -5.75 -22.45 -33.10
N ALA A 540 -6.13 -23.47 -32.34
CA ALA A 540 -5.57 -23.71 -31.01
C ALA A 540 -4.09 -24.11 -31.04
N SER A 541 -3.59 -24.67 -32.15
CA SER A 541 -2.17 -25.02 -32.28
C SER A 541 -1.29 -23.77 -32.33
N ASN A 542 -1.75 -22.74 -33.03
CA ASN A 542 -1.10 -21.42 -33.00
C ASN A 542 -1.03 -20.88 -31.57
N TRP A 543 -2.14 -20.88 -30.83
CA TRP A 543 -2.17 -20.37 -29.45
C TRP A 543 -1.17 -21.10 -28.54
N VAL A 544 -1.17 -22.45 -28.56
CA VAL A 544 -0.19 -23.25 -27.80
C VAL A 544 1.23 -22.86 -28.16
N SER A 545 1.56 -22.83 -29.45
CA SER A 545 2.90 -22.47 -29.92
C SER A 545 3.34 -21.06 -29.47
N PHE A 546 2.45 -20.06 -29.51
CA PHE A 546 2.76 -18.71 -29.00
C PHE A 546 2.99 -18.69 -27.49
N HIS A 547 2.20 -19.43 -26.71
CA HIS A 547 2.39 -19.56 -25.27
C HIS A 547 3.72 -20.21 -24.92
N LEU A 548 4.06 -21.32 -25.58
CA LEU A 548 5.33 -22.02 -25.37
C LEU A 548 6.52 -21.14 -25.73
N ALA A 549 6.46 -20.48 -26.90
CA ALA A 549 7.48 -19.55 -27.35
C ALA A 549 7.68 -18.37 -26.39
N LEU A 550 6.57 -17.81 -25.87
CA LEU A 550 6.61 -16.72 -24.89
C LEU A 550 7.28 -17.18 -23.58
N MET A 551 6.85 -18.31 -23.02
CA MET A 551 7.38 -18.78 -21.73
C MET A 551 8.87 -19.13 -21.82
N CYS A 552 9.30 -19.79 -22.90
CA CYS A 552 10.72 -20.06 -23.14
C CYS A 552 11.50 -18.75 -23.26
N SER A 553 11.03 -17.82 -24.11
CA SER A 553 11.71 -16.53 -24.32
C SER A 553 11.79 -15.66 -23.06
N LEU A 554 10.73 -15.67 -22.24
CA LEU A 554 10.71 -14.98 -20.95
C LEU A 554 11.74 -15.56 -19.98
N GLN A 555 11.79 -16.89 -19.81
CA GLN A 555 12.77 -17.54 -18.95
C GLN A 555 14.21 -17.25 -19.40
N GLU A 556 14.48 -17.35 -20.70
CA GLU A 556 15.76 -16.99 -21.28
C GLU A 556 16.14 -15.52 -21.03
N TYR A 557 15.17 -14.62 -21.15
CA TYR A 557 15.37 -13.20 -20.87
C TYR A 557 15.68 -12.97 -19.39
N PHE A 558 14.91 -13.56 -18.48
CA PHE A 558 15.10 -13.45 -17.03
C PHE A 558 16.47 -13.96 -16.59
N LEU A 559 16.95 -15.07 -17.17
CA LEU A 559 18.29 -15.59 -16.92
C LEU A 559 19.40 -14.66 -17.42
N SER A 560 19.14 -13.89 -18.47
CA SER A 560 20.11 -12.92 -19.00
C SER A 560 20.23 -11.63 -18.16
N GLN A 561 19.31 -11.41 -17.22
CA GLN A 561 19.38 -10.29 -16.29
C GLN A 561 20.40 -10.57 -15.19
N LYS A 562 21.01 -9.50 -14.65
CA LYS A 562 21.95 -9.62 -13.52
C LYS A 562 21.31 -10.23 -12.27
N ALA A 563 20.05 -9.89 -12.00
CA ALA A 563 19.30 -10.39 -10.86
C ALA A 563 17.80 -10.40 -11.20
N SER A 564 17.28 -11.55 -11.61
CA SER A 564 15.84 -11.75 -11.80
C SER A 564 15.20 -12.24 -10.49
N CYS A 565 13.98 -11.79 -10.21
CA CYS A 565 13.15 -12.27 -9.10
C CYS A 565 12.32 -13.51 -9.46
N VAL A 566 12.19 -13.84 -10.75
CA VAL A 566 11.32 -14.93 -11.24
C VAL A 566 11.98 -16.29 -11.02
N PRO A 567 11.24 -17.31 -10.55
CA PRO A 567 11.73 -18.68 -10.45
C PRO A 567 12.10 -19.28 -11.82
N SER A 568 13.19 -20.04 -11.84
CA SER A 568 13.76 -20.66 -13.03
C SER A 568 13.09 -22.01 -13.38
N PHE A 569 11.76 -22.06 -13.38
CA PHE A 569 11.01 -23.21 -13.86
C PHE A 569 9.71 -22.79 -14.56
N VAL A 570 9.18 -23.65 -15.44
CA VAL A 570 7.83 -23.52 -16.00
C VAL A 570 7.15 -24.88 -16.04
N ILE A 571 5.86 -24.93 -15.70
CA ILE A 571 5.03 -26.15 -15.76
C ILE A 571 3.93 -25.95 -16.80
N PHE A 572 3.86 -26.86 -17.78
CA PHE A 572 2.84 -26.92 -18.82
C PHE A 572 1.94 -28.13 -18.58
N ASP A 573 0.64 -27.89 -18.41
CA ASP A 573 -0.37 -28.94 -18.21
C ASP A 573 -1.14 -29.18 -19.51
N GLN A 574 -0.97 -30.38 -20.06
CA GLN A 574 -1.58 -30.91 -21.27
C GLN A 574 -1.44 -30.02 -22.52
N PRO A 575 -0.24 -29.49 -22.84
CA PRO A 575 -0.07 -28.69 -24.05
C PRO A 575 -0.33 -29.48 -25.34
N SER A 576 -0.14 -30.81 -25.36
CA SER A 576 -0.40 -31.62 -26.56
C SER A 576 -1.89 -31.93 -26.81
N GLN A 577 -2.80 -31.53 -25.91
CA GLN A 577 -4.22 -31.90 -26.03
C GLN A 577 -4.87 -31.36 -27.30
N VAL A 578 -4.38 -30.24 -27.83
CA VAL A 578 -4.89 -29.65 -29.08
C VAL A 578 -4.72 -30.59 -30.28
N TYR A 579 -3.62 -31.35 -30.30
CA TYR A 579 -3.30 -32.32 -31.34
C TYR A 579 -4.02 -33.67 -31.13
N PHE A 580 -4.26 -34.03 -29.86
CA PHE A 580 -4.96 -35.26 -29.51
C PHE A 580 -6.19 -34.98 -28.64
N PRO A 581 -7.26 -34.37 -29.18
CA PRO A 581 -8.45 -34.03 -28.41
C PRO A 581 -9.22 -35.30 -28.04
N LYS A 582 -8.80 -35.95 -26.95
CA LYS A 582 -9.33 -37.20 -26.40
C LYS A 582 -9.62 -38.25 -27.47
N LEU A 583 -8.67 -39.18 -27.65
CA LEU A 583 -8.92 -40.53 -28.16
C LEU A 583 -10.09 -41.17 -27.38
N LYS A 584 -11.33 -40.93 -27.81
CA LYS A 584 -12.46 -41.83 -27.54
C LYS A 584 -12.13 -43.11 -28.30
N ARG A 585 -11.69 -44.13 -27.58
CA ARG A 585 -11.69 -45.51 -28.08
C ARG A 585 -13.12 -45.91 -28.45
N ALA A 586 -13.42 -45.86 -29.73
CA ALA A 586 -14.17 -46.87 -30.49
C ALA A 586 -14.15 -46.40 -31.95
N GLU A 587 -13.51 -47.17 -32.82
CA GLU A 587 -13.24 -46.84 -34.22
C GLU A 587 -12.10 -45.83 -34.43
N ILE A 588 -10.85 -46.28 -34.30
CA ILE A 588 -9.83 -45.86 -35.27
C ILE A 588 -10.26 -46.51 -36.59
N ARG A 589 -11.28 -45.95 -37.24
CA ARG A 589 -11.41 -46.06 -38.69
C ARG A 589 -10.27 -45.21 -39.21
N GLU A 590 -9.34 -45.90 -39.88
CA GLU A 590 -8.39 -45.39 -40.87
C GLU A 590 -8.59 -43.90 -41.16
N THR A 591 -8.08 -43.07 -40.26
CA THR A 591 -7.94 -41.64 -40.48
C THR A 591 -6.54 -41.52 -41.07
N ASP A 592 -6.50 -40.92 -42.26
CA ASP A 592 -5.36 -40.79 -43.16
C ASP A 592 -4.00 -40.79 -42.43
N PRO A 593 -3.10 -41.77 -42.68
CA PRO A 593 -1.82 -41.92 -41.98
C PRO A 593 -0.96 -40.65 -41.93
N GLN A 594 -1.18 -39.76 -42.90
CA GLN A 594 -0.48 -38.49 -43.03
C GLN A 594 -0.85 -37.49 -41.91
N PHE A 595 -2.14 -37.41 -41.52
CA PHE A 595 -2.59 -36.51 -40.44
C PHE A 595 -2.07 -36.95 -39.06
N LEU A 596 -2.01 -38.25 -38.80
CA LEU A 596 -1.37 -38.81 -37.60
C LEU A 596 0.13 -38.47 -37.54
N GLY A 597 0.80 -38.38 -38.70
CA GLY A 597 2.21 -37.98 -38.80
C GLY A 597 2.43 -36.52 -38.43
N GLU A 598 1.64 -35.61 -38.99
CA GLU A 598 1.75 -34.16 -38.76
C GLU A 598 1.51 -33.79 -37.28
N ASP A 599 0.48 -34.36 -36.65
CA ASP A 599 0.19 -34.14 -35.22
C ASP A 599 1.33 -34.66 -34.32
N VAL A 600 1.92 -35.81 -34.65
CA VAL A 600 3.08 -36.36 -33.93
C VAL A 600 4.31 -35.48 -34.11
N GLU A 601 4.56 -34.97 -35.31
CA GLU A 601 5.67 -34.05 -35.58
C GLU A 601 5.51 -32.73 -34.83
N ALA A 602 4.30 -32.18 -34.75
CA ALA A 602 4.00 -30.98 -33.99
C ALA A 602 4.32 -31.17 -32.49
N VAL A 603 3.90 -32.30 -31.92
CA VAL A 603 4.20 -32.63 -30.51
C VAL A 603 5.69 -32.83 -30.28
N LYS A 604 6.41 -33.54 -31.18
CA LYS A 604 7.88 -33.63 -31.12
C LYS A 604 8.54 -32.25 -31.18
N GLY A 605 8.06 -31.39 -32.07
CA GLY A 605 8.54 -30.01 -32.23
C GLY A 605 8.40 -29.20 -30.95
N MET A 606 7.27 -29.32 -30.25
CA MET A 606 7.05 -28.71 -28.94
C MET A 606 8.06 -29.17 -27.90
N PHE A 607 8.19 -30.48 -27.69
CA PHE A 607 9.10 -31.04 -26.67
C PHE A 607 10.54 -30.64 -26.96
N LYS A 608 10.95 -30.75 -28.23
CA LYS A 608 12.28 -30.37 -28.69
C LYS A 608 12.56 -28.89 -28.48
N THR A 609 11.62 -28.01 -28.82
CA THR A 609 11.79 -26.55 -28.67
C THR A 609 12.05 -26.19 -27.21
N ILE A 610 11.28 -26.77 -26.28
CA ILE A 610 11.45 -26.51 -24.84
C ILE A 610 12.79 -27.08 -24.33
N ALA A 611 13.13 -28.31 -24.71
CA ALA A 611 14.39 -28.95 -24.33
C ALA A 611 15.61 -28.18 -24.87
N ASP A 612 15.57 -27.75 -26.13
CA ASP A 612 16.63 -26.96 -26.77
C ASP A 612 16.78 -25.58 -26.10
N SER A 613 15.68 -24.94 -25.69
CA SER A 613 15.72 -23.68 -24.93
C SER A 613 16.38 -23.85 -23.55
N ILE A 614 16.10 -24.95 -22.84
CA ILE A 614 16.74 -25.29 -21.57
C ILE A 614 18.25 -25.53 -21.75
N LYS A 615 18.61 -26.38 -22.73
CA LYS A 615 20.00 -26.69 -23.04
C LYS A 615 20.79 -25.49 -23.53
N GLY A 616 20.17 -24.62 -24.33
CA GLY A 616 20.76 -23.36 -24.79
C GLY A 616 21.08 -22.36 -23.67
N LYS A 617 20.55 -22.60 -22.47
CA LYS A 617 20.87 -21.88 -21.23
C LYS A 617 21.60 -22.76 -20.21
N GLU A 618 22.27 -23.82 -20.66
CA GLU A 618 23.10 -24.70 -19.82
C GLU A 618 22.35 -25.28 -18.61
N GLY A 619 21.04 -25.53 -18.74
CA GLY A 619 20.22 -26.06 -17.64
C GLY A 619 19.95 -25.08 -16.49
N GLN A 620 20.14 -23.77 -16.70
CA GLN A 620 19.84 -22.75 -15.68
C GLN A 620 18.35 -22.54 -15.39
N TRP A 621 17.46 -23.15 -16.19
CA TRP A 621 16.03 -23.25 -15.90
C TRP A 621 15.54 -24.66 -16.25
N GLN A 622 14.34 -25.02 -15.80
CA GLN A 622 13.75 -26.34 -16.09
C GLN A 622 12.30 -26.24 -16.57
N GLY A 623 11.89 -27.18 -17.41
CA GLY A 623 10.50 -27.32 -17.85
C GLY A 623 9.88 -28.57 -17.24
N LEU A 624 8.60 -28.53 -16.94
CA LEU A 624 7.79 -29.69 -16.56
C LEU A 624 6.60 -29.78 -17.52
N ILE A 625 6.42 -30.92 -18.20
CA ILE A 625 5.27 -31.19 -19.06
C ILE A 625 4.46 -32.33 -18.43
N LEU A 626 3.16 -32.08 -18.26
CA LEU A 626 2.20 -33.05 -17.74
C LEU A 626 1.26 -33.42 -18.88
N ASP A 627 1.43 -34.58 -19.51
CA ASP A 627 0.72 -34.87 -20.77
C ASP A 627 0.15 -36.29 -20.89
N HIS A 628 -0.61 -36.51 -21.96
CA HIS A 628 -1.12 -37.79 -22.40
C HIS A 628 -0.22 -38.46 -23.44
N ALA A 629 0.55 -37.67 -24.20
CA ALA A 629 1.53 -38.17 -25.16
C ALA A 629 2.59 -39.02 -24.46
N ASP A 630 2.88 -40.21 -24.96
CA ASP A 630 3.93 -41.10 -24.43
C ASP A 630 5.25 -40.94 -25.16
N ASP A 631 6.26 -41.62 -24.61
CA ASP A 631 7.61 -41.76 -25.17
C ASP A 631 7.62 -42.22 -26.63
N THR A 632 6.63 -43.00 -27.05
CA THR A 632 6.51 -43.40 -28.47
C THR A 632 6.27 -42.21 -29.40
N ILE A 633 5.66 -41.13 -28.88
CA ILE A 633 5.38 -39.91 -29.64
C ILE A 633 6.57 -38.98 -29.61
N TYR A 634 7.15 -38.65 -28.46
CA TYR A 634 8.26 -37.67 -28.43
C TYR A 634 9.64 -38.29 -28.68
N GLY A 635 9.82 -39.59 -28.44
CA GLY A 635 11.06 -40.33 -28.69
C GLY A 635 12.25 -39.89 -27.84
N GLU A 636 13.45 -40.29 -28.23
CA GLU A 636 14.70 -39.88 -27.58
C GLU A 636 15.11 -38.45 -28.01
N ILE A 637 14.51 -37.44 -27.37
CA ILE A 637 14.92 -36.04 -27.51
C ILE A 637 15.97 -35.74 -26.44
N ASP A 638 17.15 -35.30 -26.87
CA ASP A 638 18.20 -34.87 -25.94
C ASP A 638 17.75 -33.66 -25.11
N GLY A 639 17.95 -33.72 -23.79
CA GLY A 639 17.46 -32.73 -22.83
C GLY A 639 16.10 -33.06 -22.21
N VAL A 640 15.42 -34.12 -22.67
CA VAL A 640 14.19 -34.65 -22.06
C VAL A 640 14.53 -35.70 -21.00
N TYR A 641 13.84 -35.63 -19.86
CA TYR A 641 13.90 -36.61 -18.79
C TYR A 641 12.47 -37.09 -18.50
N GLU A 642 12.20 -38.36 -18.81
CA GLU A 642 10.94 -38.99 -18.43
C GLU A 642 10.97 -39.26 -16.92
N VAL A 643 10.12 -38.55 -16.19
CA VAL A 643 10.01 -38.67 -14.74
C VAL A 643 9.26 -39.94 -14.40
N GLU A 644 8.01 -40.06 -14.88
CA GLU A 644 7.15 -41.21 -14.64
C GLU A 644 6.05 -41.36 -15.70
N ILE A 645 5.60 -42.61 -15.90
CA ILE A 645 4.47 -42.98 -16.75
C ILE A 645 3.31 -43.44 -15.87
N TRP A 646 2.24 -42.64 -15.78
CA TRP A 646 1.05 -42.96 -15.00
C TRP A 646 0.03 -43.72 -15.85
N ARG A 647 0.31 -45.00 -16.09
CA ARG A 647 -0.55 -45.98 -16.76
C ARG A 647 -0.61 -47.25 -15.91
N ASP A 648 -1.52 -48.16 -16.23
CA ASP A 648 -1.61 -49.50 -15.62
C ASP A 648 -1.64 -49.53 -14.08
N GLY A 649 -2.41 -48.59 -13.48
CA GLY A 649 -2.59 -48.50 -12.03
C GLY A 649 -1.63 -47.52 -11.32
N LEU A 650 -0.58 -47.03 -12.00
CA LEU A 650 0.26 -45.95 -11.47
C LEU A 650 -0.47 -44.61 -11.56
N LYS A 651 -0.52 -43.89 -10.43
CA LYS A 651 -1.21 -42.62 -10.25
C LYS A 651 -0.46 -41.75 -9.25
N LEU A 652 -0.82 -40.46 -9.20
CA LEU A 652 -0.32 -39.53 -8.19
C LEU A 652 -0.61 -40.01 -6.76
N ILE A 653 -1.83 -40.50 -6.53
CA ILE A 653 -2.21 -41.18 -5.29
C ILE A 653 -2.21 -42.68 -5.58
N PRO A 654 -1.30 -43.45 -4.95
CA PRO A 654 -1.25 -44.91 -5.13
C PRO A 654 -2.59 -45.55 -4.76
N GLU A 655 -3.07 -46.51 -5.57
CA GLU A 655 -4.37 -47.15 -5.32
C GLU A 655 -4.43 -47.90 -3.99
N GLN A 656 -3.27 -48.35 -3.50
CA GLN A 656 -3.10 -49.00 -2.20
C GLN A 656 -3.55 -48.10 -1.03
N TRP A 657 -3.53 -46.77 -1.18
CA TRP A 657 -3.93 -45.85 -0.10
C TRP A 657 -5.44 -45.78 0.13
N TYR A 658 -6.25 -46.26 -0.82
CA TYR A 658 -7.72 -46.14 -0.78
C TYR A 658 -8.49 -47.41 -1.12
N ASN A 659 -7.84 -48.43 -1.66
CA ASN A 659 -8.44 -49.75 -1.88
C ASN A 659 -8.27 -50.70 -0.68
N VAL A 660 -8.39 -50.17 0.56
CA VAL A 660 -8.23 -50.94 1.82
C VAL A 660 -9.57 -51.50 2.29
#